data_AF-A0A7J5DM22-F1
#
_entry.id   AF-A0A7J5DM22-F1
#
_cell.length_a   1.000
_cell.length_b   1.000
_cell.length_c   1.000
_cell.angle_alpha   90.00
_cell.angle_beta   90.00
_cell.angle_gamma   90.00
#
_symmetry.space_group_name_H-M   'P 1'
#
loop_
_entity.id
_entity.type
_entity.pdbx_description
1 polymer ?
#
loop_
_entity_poly.entity_id
_entity_poly.type
_entity_poly.pdbx_seq_one_letter_code
_entity_poly.pdbx_strand_id
1 'polypeptide(L)'
;MAGDGQAATAIPSETREKYALLAGQIEEHCFRYYAKDAPVVSDAEFDRLLRALEALEAEHPGLRTPDSPTQKVAGVYATAFAGTALSAIQHRDLMLSLDNAFDDPGLAAWAERVHRDVGASAYHFLCELKVDGLAVNLTYERGRLTRAATRGDGRTGEDITPNVRTIAEIPDRLRGDDVPDLVEIRGEVYFPMEKFEELNARLVAVGDKPFANPRNAAAGSLRQKDPRVTAGRPLHMVVHGIGALEGFTGMTRLSQAYDLLKTWGLPTSTHNRVVDDLDGVRAFIAHYDSENRHSVEHEIDGVVVKLDEILLQRRLGSTVRAPRWAIAYKYAPEEVKTKVINNRVGVSRVSEQTAIDVPGDSCDERIAEARNILSLLGFDTERSNERSALVLLALLELSPDAEWSESERPMLRTVQIMQWLRDVYGKDYKPNTRETIRRFTLHQFTEAGLLVQNPDQPDRPTNSPKWCYQIEPAAYGLITAFKRDDFEERLKEYLAERPGLQALYAREREMNRIPLQLPGGKKIDLSPGGQNILIVQVVNEFCERYTPNGEVLYIGDADDKWAVFEKENLASLGVEVDSHGKMPDVVVYLREKNWLVLIEAASSHGPVDHKRYRELSELFQGSRAGLVFISALPSRVELRKYLKDIAWETDVWCADNPTHLIHFNGERFLGPYN
;
A
#
# COMPACT_ATOMS: atom_id res chain seq x y z
N MET A 1 -12.39 -69.50 21.30
CA MET A 1 -12.56 -68.99 19.92
C MET A 1 -11.69 -67.75 19.81
N ALA A 2 -10.74 -67.73 18.87
CA ALA A 2 -10.13 -66.47 18.43
C ALA A 2 -11.03 -65.88 17.33
N GLY A 3 -11.15 -64.56 17.29
CA GLY A 3 -11.82 -63.85 16.18
C GLY A 3 -10.75 -63.20 15.31
N ASP A 4 -10.84 -63.39 14.00
CA ASP A 4 -9.84 -62.89 13.05
C ASP A 4 -9.83 -61.36 13.00
N GLY A 5 -8.65 -60.78 13.26
CA GLY A 5 -8.40 -59.38 12.93
C GLY A 5 -8.22 -59.25 11.42
N GLN A 6 -9.19 -58.66 10.72
CA GLN A 6 -9.06 -58.37 9.30
C GLN A 6 -7.86 -57.44 9.06
N ALA A 7 -6.85 -57.93 8.36
CA ALA A 7 -5.71 -57.12 7.97
C ALA A 7 -6.16 -56.04 6.97
N ALA A 8 -5.94 -54.77 7.31
CA ALA A 8 -6.15 -53.67 6.39
C ALA A 8 -5.22 -53.84 5.17
N THR A 9 -5.80 -54.03 3.99
CA THR A 9 -5.06 -54.23 2.75
C THR A 9 -4.28 -52.97 2.39
N ALA A 10 -2.96 -53.02 2.57
CA ALA A 10 -2.07 -51.91 2.25
C ALA A 10 -2.13 -51.58 0.75
N ILE A 11 -2.57 -50.37 0.42
CA ILE A 11 -2.74 -49.91 -0.97
C ILE A 11 -1.36 -49.94 -1.67
N PRO A 12 -1.20 -50.57 -2.86
CA PRO A 12 0.07 -50.64 -3.56
C PRO A 12 0.71 -49.25 -3.80
N SER A 13 2.04 -49.20 -3.88
CA SER A 13 2.77 -47.95 -4.15
C SER A 13 2.42 -47.39 -5.52
N GLU A 14 2.44 -48.23 -6.56
CA GLU A 14 2.09 -47.88 -7.94
C GLU A 14 0.66 -47.30 -8.05
N THR A 15 -0.31 -47.88 -7.33
CA THR A 15 -1.67 -47.34 -7.23
C THR A 15 -1.70 -45.95 -6.58
N ARG A 16 -0.94 -45.74 -5.49
CA ARG A 16 -0.84 -44.43 -4.81
C ARG A 16 -0.15 -43.38 -5.67
N GLU A 17 0.89 -43.75 -6.42
CA GLU A 17 1.58 -42.86 -7.36
C GLU A 17 0.68 -42.48 -8.54
N LYS A 18 -0.05 -43.46 -9.11
CA LYS A 18 -1.05 -43.23 -10.16
C LYS A 18 -2.19 -42.33 -9.68
N TYR A 19 -2.70 -42.55 -8.47
CA TYR A 19 -3.71 -41.69 -7.84
C TYR A 19 -3.20 -40.25 -7.64
N ALA A 20 -2.00 -40.07 -7.08
CA ALA A 20 -1.41 -38.76 -6.85
C ALA A 20 -1.12 -38.01 -8.16
N LEU A 21 -0.73 -38.72 -9.23
CA LEU A 21 -0.58 -38.15 -10.56
C LEU A 21 -1.92 -37.66 -11.13
N LEU A 22 -2.96 -38.51 -11.11
CA LEU A 22 -4.27 -38.18 -11.69
C LEU A 22 -4.97 -37.05 -10.92
N ALA A 23 -5.00 -37.12 -9.59
CA ALA A 23 -5.53 -36.04 -8.75
C ALA A 23 -4.76 -34.73 -9.01
N GLY A 24 -3.43 -34.80 -9.07
CA GLY A 24 -2.56 -33.65 -9.36
C GLY A 24 -2.63 -33.12 -10.80
N GLN A 25 -3.28 -33.84 -11.73
CA GLN A 25 -3.66 -33.35 -13.07
C GLN A 25 -5.04 -32.68 -13.04
N ILE A 26 -6.01 -33.31 -12.37
CA ILE A 26 -7.38 -32.77 -12.24
C ILE A 26 -7.37 -31.42 -11.50
N GLU A 27 -6.60 -31.29 -10.41
CA GLU A 27 -6.47 -30.00 -9.70
C GLU A 27 -5.77 -28.92 -10.54
N GLU A 28 -4.80 -29.29 -11.38
CA GLU A 28 -4.13 -28.38 -12.31
C GLU A 28 -5.09 -27.91 -13.42
N HIS A 29 -5.95 -28.79 -13.93
CA HIS A 29 -7.00 -28.42 -14.88
C HIS A 29 -8.09 -27.55 -14.24
N CYS A 30 -8.54 -27.87 -13.01
CA CYS A 30 -9.43 -27.01 -12.23
C CYS A 30 -8.82 -25.62 -11.97
N PHE A 31 -7.54 -25.54 -11.63
CA PHE A 31 -6.84 -24.26 -11.42
C PHE A 31 -6.74 -23.45 -12.71
N ARG A 32 -6.41 -24.09 -13.85
CA ARG A 32 -6.39 -23.44 -15.17
C ARG A 32 -7.76 -22.94 -15.60
N TYR A 33 -8.81 -23.73 -15.40
CA TYR A 33 -10.18 -23.38 -15.73
C TYR A 33 -10.70 -22.25 -14.81
N TYR A 34 -10.73 -22.45 -13.50
CA TYR A 34 -11.40 -21.54 -12.56
C TYR A 34 -10.57 -20.33 -12.10
N ALA A 35 -9.23 -20.42 -12.16
CA ALA A 35 -8.32 -19.40 -11.60
C ALA A 35 -7.31 -18.79 -12.59
N LYS A 36 -7.19 -19.31 -13.82
CA LYS A 36 -6.44 -18.66 -14.91
C LYS A 36 -7.28 -18.36 -16.17
N ASP A 37 -8.55 -18.76 -16.20
CA ASP A 37 -9.49 -18.64 -17.34
C ASP A 37 -8.88 -19.14 -18.66
N ALA A 38 -8.05 -20.19 -18.57
CA ALA A 38 -7.18 -20.68 -19.64
C ALA A 38 -7.14 -22.22 -19.66
N PRO A 39 -8.29 -22.90 -19.90
CA PRO A 39 -8.35 -24.36 -19.96
C PRO A 39 -7.50 -24.90 -21.13
N VAL A 40 -6.78 -25.99 -20.85
CA VAL A 40 -5.88 -26.67 -21.81
C VAL A 40 -6.34 -28.09 -22.21
N VAL A 41 -7.52 -28.48 -21.71
CA VAL A 41 -8.21 -29.75 -22.00
C VAL A 41 -9.69 -29.43 -22.21
N SER A 42 -10.40 -30.25 -22.99
CA SER A 42 -11.85 -30.12 -23.15
C SER A 42 -12.58 -30.81 -21.99
N ASP A 43 -13.82 -30.40 -21.73
CA ASP A 43 -14.69 -30.98 -20.70
C ASP A 43 -14.79 -32.51 -20.83
N ALA A 44 -14.90 -33.03 -22.06
CA ALA A 44 -14.95 -34.46 -22.34
C ALA A 44 -13.64 -35.21 -22.02
N GLU A 45 -12.50 -34.52 -22.00
CA GLU A 45 -11.20 -35.06 -21.57
C GLU A 45 -11.05 -34.97 -20.04
N PHE A 46 -11.51 -33.87 -19.43
CA PHE A 46 -11.59 -33.69 -17.98
C PHE A 46 -12.50 -34.75 -17.33
N ASP A 47 -13.68 -35.00 -17.90
CA ASP A 47 -14.61 -36.05 -17.47
C ASP A 47 -14.01 -37.46 -17.55
N ARG A 48 -13.04 -37.71 -18.44
CA ARG A 48 -12.32 -39.00 -18.49
C ARG A 48 -11.34 -39.12 -17.33
N LEU A 49 -10.59 -38.06 -17.04
CA LEU A 49 -9.67 -38.01 -15.90
C LEU A 49 -10.43 -38.19 -14.58
N LEU A 50 -11.53 -37.45 -14.39
CA LEU A 50 -12.34 -37.53 -13.17
C LEU A 50 -12.92 -38.92 -12.95
N ARG A 51 -13.54 -39.54 -13.97
CA ARG A 51 -14.06 -40.92 -13.88
C ARG A 51 -12.96 -41.96 -13.63
N ALA A 52 -11.75 -41.73 -14.13
CA ALA A 52 -10.61 -42.61 -13.85
C ALA A 52 -10.07 -42.44 -12.42
N LEU A 53 -10.26 -41.27 -11.78
CA LEU A 53 -9.98 -41.08 -10.35
C LEU A 53 -11.05 -41.75 -9.48
N GLU A 54 -12.34 -41.54 -9.80
CA GLU A 54 -13.47 -42.19 -9.13
C GLU A 54 -13.37 -43.73 -9.14
N ALA A 55 -12.90 -44.31 -10.25
CA ALA A 55 -12.67 -45.75 -10.36
C ALA A 55 -11.57 -46.25 -9.40
N LEU A 56 -10.46 -45.53 -9.28
CA LEU A 56 -9.37 -45.87 -8.35
C LEU A 56 -9.82 -45.78 -6.88
N GLU A 57 -10.68 -44.83 -6.54
CA GLU A 57 -11.27 -44.70 -5.21
C GLU A 57 -12.33 -45.78 -4.89
N ALA A 58 -13.09 -46.21 -5.89
CA ALA A 58 -14.05 -47.30 -5.74
C ALA A 58 -13.34 -48.64 -5.53
N GLU A 59 -12.22 -48.88 -6.22
CA GLU A 59 -11.37 -50.06 -6.05
C GLU A 59 -10.56 -50.01 -4.74
N HIS A 60 -10.15 -48.82 -4.30
CA HIS A 60 -9.39 -48.61 -3.07
C HIS A 60 -9.98 -47.49 -2.19
N PRO A 61 -11.02 -47.78 -1.38
CA PRO A 61 -11.71 -46.77 -0.57
C PRO A 61 -10.84 -45.95 0.38
N GLY A 62 -9.67 -46.48 0.79
CA GLY A 62 -8.68 -45.75 1.59
C GLY A 62 -7.94 -44.62 0.87
N LEU A 63 -8.10 -44.47 -0.45
CA LEU A 63 -7.62 -43.31 -1.21
C LEU A 63 -8.58 -42.12 -1.16
N ARG A 64 -9.87 -42.36 -0.90
CA ARG A 64 -10.95 -41.35 -0.95
C ARG A 64 -10.93 -40.43 0.27
N THR A 65 -9.96 -39.52 0.30
CA THR A 65 -9.81 -38.52 1.36
C THR A 65 -10.76 -37.33 1.15
N PRO A 66 -11.05 -36.53 2.20
CA PRO A 66 -11.79 -35.27 2.05
C PRO A 66 -11.12 -34.28 1.07
N ASP A 67 -9.80 -34.37 0.92
CA ASP A 67 -9.00 -33.56 -0.01
C ASP A 67 -9.02 -34.07 -1.46
N SER A 68 -9.70 -35.17 -1.77
CA SER A 68 -9.76 -35.68 -3.15
C SER A 68 -10.58 -34.78 -4.07
N PRO A 69 -10.14 -34.56 -5.33
CA PRO A 69 -10.94 -33.90 -6.37
C PRO A 69 -12.35 -34.47 -6.57
N THR A 70 -12.57 -35.77 -6.32
CA THR A 70 -13.91 -36.39 -6.44
C THR A 70 -14.87 -35.95 -5.33
N GLN A 71 -14.35 -35.51 -4.17
CA GLN A 71 -15.16 -35.01 -3.06
C GLN A 71 -15.36 -33.49 -3.13
N LYS A 72 -14.57 -32.80 -3.97
CA LYS A 72 -14.67 -31.36 -4.27
C LYS A 72 -15.63 -31.15 -5.45
N VAL A 73 -16.91 -30.93 -5.15
CA VAL A 73 -17.95 -30.54 -6.15
C VAL A 73 -17.44 -29.36 -7.01
N ALA A 74 -17.85 -29.24 -8.28
CA ALA A 74 -17.39 -28.14 -9.14
C ALA A 74 -17.55 -26.73 -8.52
N GLY A 75 -18.66 -26.49 -7.80
CA GLY A 75 -18.88 -25.25 -7.03
C GLY A 75 -17.98 -25.09 -5.79
N VAL A 76 -17.39 -26.17 -5.28
CA VAL A 76 -16.38 -26.16 -4.21
C VAL A 76 -15.01 -25.73 -4.72
N TYR A 77 -14.65 -25.95 -5.99
CA TYR A 77 -13.45 -25.29 -6.53
C TYR A 77 -13.62 -23.76 -6.58
N ALA A 78 -14.77 -23.30 -7.08
CA ALA A 78 -15.10 -21.87 -7.09
C ALA A 78 -15.19 -21.24 -5.68
N THR A 79 -15.67 -21.99 -4.67
CA THR A 79 -15.81 -21.48 -3.29
C THR A 79 -14.61 -21.76 -2.37
N ALA A 80 -13.74 -22.73 -2.68
CA ALA A 80 -12.45 -22.90 -2.02
C ALA A 80 -11.46 -21.80 -2.45
N PHE A 81 -11.42 -21.47 -3.75
CA PHE A 81 -10.69 -20.28 -4.24
C PHE A 81 -11.38 -18.95 -3.86
N ALA A 82 -12.59 -18.96 -3.31
CA ALA A 82 -13.21 -17.80 -2.65
C ALA A 82 -13.26 -17.94 -1.10
N GLY A 83 -12.49 -18.88 -0.55
CA GLY A 83 -12.64 -19.39 0.82
C GLY A 83 -12.16 -18.45 1.93
N THR A 84 -12.56 -18.75 3.17
CA THR A 84 -12.32 -17.88 4.33
C THR A 84 -10.94 -18.03 4.95
N ALA A 85 -10.00 -17.24 4.41
CA ALA A 85 -8.63 -17.03 4.88
C ALA A 85 -7.60 -18.13 4.54
N LEU A 86 -6.35 -17.71 4.46
CA LEU A 86 -5.19 -18.55 4.16
C LEU A 86 -4.92 -19.50 5.35
N SER A 87 -4.58 -20.75 5.07
CA SER A 87 -4.29 -21.76 6.10
C SER A 87 -2.91 -21.54 6.73
N ALA A 88 -2.75 -21.93 8.01
CA ALA A 88 -1.46 -21.84 8.70
C ALA A 88 -0.55 -23.02 8.33
N ILE A 89 0.70 -22.74 7.97
CA ILE A 89 1.69 -23.72 7.56
C ILE A 89 2.96 -23.56 8.40
N GLN A 90 3.44 -24.64 9.04
CA GLN A 90 4.76 -24.64 9.65
C GLN A 90 5.83 -24.83 8.56
N HIS A 91 6.88 -24.00 8.59
CA HIS A 91 8.09 -24.19 7.78
C HIS A 91 8.88 -25.42 8.28
N ARG A 92 9.66 -26.09 7.41
CA ARG A 92 10.56 -27.17 7.83
C ARG A 92 11.74 -26.60 8.59
N ASP A 93 12.39 -25.58 8.03
CA ASP A 93 13.43 -24.78 8.69
C ASP A 93 12.92 -23.39 9.07
N LEU A 94 13.40 -22.83 10.18
CA LEU A 94 12.98 -21.49 10.62
C LEU A 94 13.41 -20.38 9.64
N MET A 95 12.49 -19.48 9.31
CA MET A 95 12.75 -18.24 8.58
C MET A 95 13.06 -17.10 9.54
N LEU A 96 14.32 -16.99 9.95
CA LEU A 96 14.80 -15.95 10.86
C LEU A 96 14.75 -14.55 10.22
N SER A 97 14.78 -13.52 11.08
CA SER A 97 15.04 -12.13 10.66
C SER A 97 16.55 -11.85 10.62
N LEU A 98 16.96 -10.70 10.08
CA LEU A 98 18.35 -10.24 10.17
C LEU A 98 18.52 -9.23 11.31
N ASP A 99 19.66 -9.28 11.99
CA ASP A 99 20.16 -8.17 12.79
C ASP A 99 20.61 -7.03 11.86
N ASN A 100 20.72 -5.80 12.39
CA ASN A 100 20.88 -4.59 11.58
C ASN A 100 22.13 -3.82 11.99
N ALA A 101 22.87 -3.30 11.01
CA ALA A 101 23.81 -2.19 11.14
C ALA A 101 23.19 -0.94 10.48
N PHE A 102 23.53 0.25 10.99
CA PHE A 102 23.08 1.54 10.45
C PHE A 102 24.26 2.47 10.10
N ASP A 103 25.48 2.00 10.36
CA ASP A 103 26.73 2.71 10.19
C ASP A 103 27.90 1.71 10.02
N ASP A 104 29.04 2.20 9.53
CA ASP A 104 30.24 1.38 9.35
C ASP A 104 30.79 0.79 10.67
N PRO A 105 30.85 1.51 11.81
CA PRO A 105 31.26 0.93 13.08
C PRO A 105 30.43 -0.29 13.50
N GLY A 106 29.11 -0.27 13.30
CA GLY A 106 28.22 -1.40 13.56
C GLY A 106 28.47 -2.60 12.65
N LEU A 107 28.78 -2.33 11.37
CA LEU A 107 29.15 -3.35 10.38
C LEU A 107 30.51 -3.98 10.70
N ALA A 108 31.54 -3.16 10.94
CA ALA A 108 32.87 -3.59 11.33
C ALA A 108 32.84 -4.41 12.64
N ALA A 109 32.07 -3.95 13.64
CA ALA A 109 31.89 -4.69 14.89
C ALA A 109 31.20 -6.05 14.68
N TRP A 110 30.37 -6.22 13.64
CA TRP A 110 29.85 -7.55 13.25
C TRP A 110 30.91 -8.39 12.53
N ALA A 111 31.64 -7.82 11.58
CA ALA A 111 32.71 -8.50 10.85
C ALA A 111 33.80 -9.04 11.79
N GLU A 112 34.20 -8.26 12.81
CA GLU A 112 35.13 -8.69 13.87
C GLU A 112 34.58 -9.86 14.70
N ARG A 113 33.27 -9.90 14.97
CA ARG A 113 32.65 -11.04 15.66
C ARG A 113 32.70 -12.29 14.76
N VAL A 114 32.38 -12.15 13.48
CA VAL A 114 32.46 -13.24 12.50
C VAL A 114 33.90 -13.76 12.41
N HIS A 115 34.88 -12.88 12.18
CA HIS A 115 36.29 -13.21 12.03
C HIS A 115 36.83 -14.01 13.23
N ARG A 116 36.63 -13.50 14.45
CA ARG A 116 37.03 -14.19 15.68
C ARG A 116 36.36 -15.57 15.82
N ASP A 117 35.07 -15.67 15.50
CA ASP A 117 34.28 -16.88 15.74
C ASP A 117 34.53 -17.98 14.68
N VAL A 118 34.97 -17.62 13.46
CA VAL A 118 35.47 -18.58 12.44
C VAL A 118 36.98 -18.87 12.59
N GLY A 119 37.77 -17.92 13.07
CA GLY A 119 39.21 -18.06 13.24
C GLY A 119 39.97 -18.14 11.90
N ALA A 120 41.05 -18.93 11.85
CA ALA A 120 41.94 -19.06 10.69
C ALA A 120 41.34 -19.79 9.46
N SER A 121 40.02 -19.83 9.31
CA SER A 121 39.36 -20.29 8.09
C SER A 121 39.30 -19.14 7.09
N ALA A 122 39.65 -19.38 5.82
CA ALA A 122 39.35 -18.44 4.75
C ALA A 122 37.82 -18.40 4.52
N TYR A 123 37.28 -17.20 4.32
CA TYR A 123 35.86 -16.97 4.04
C TYR A 123 35.69 -15.72 3.17
N HIS A 124 34.53 -15.59 2.52
CA HIS A 124 34.19 -14.48 1.65
C HIS A 124 32.83 -13.91 2.09
N PHE A 125 32.54 -12.67 1.70
CA PHE A 125 31.21 -12.09 1.88
C PHE A 125 30.41 -12.13 0.57
N LEU A 126 29.14 -12.46 0.67
CA LEU A 126 28.16 -12.36 -0.39
C LEU A 126 27.25 -11.17 -0.09
N CYS A 127 27.36 -10.14 -0.92
CA CYS A 127 26.57 -8.91 -0.86
C CYS A 127 25.37 -9.01 -1.81
N GLU A 128 24.20 -8.66 -1.29
CA GLU A 128 22.91 -8.73 -1.99
C GLU A 128 22.10 -7.45 -1.70
N LEU A 129 21.28 -7.03 -2.66
CA LEU A 129 20.38 -5.88 -2.45
C LEU A 129 19.26 -6.24 -1.49
N LYS A 130 19.00 -5.39 -0.49
CA LYS A 130 17.93 -5.63 0.48
C LYS A 130 16.59 -5.10 -0.04
N VAL A 131 15.86 -5.97 -0.73
CA VAL A 131 14.53 -5.69 -1.32
C VAL A 131 13.47 -5.43 -0.22
N ASP A 132 12.67 -4.37 -0.37
CA ASP A 132 11.53 -4.11 0.53
C ASP A 132 10.23 -4.76 0.04
N GLY A 133 10.14 -6.10 0.19
CA GLY A 133 8.98 -6.90 -0.27
C GLY A 133 8.29 -7.75 0.83
N LEU A 134 7.75 -8.91 0.43
CA LEU A 134 7.25 -9.94 1.34
C LEU A 134 8.06 -11.23 1.20
N ALA A 135 8.78 -11.61 2.25
CA ALA A 135 9.48 -12.88 2.38
C ALA A 135 8.52 -14.08 2.25
N VAL A 136 8.87 -15.00 1.35
CA VAL A 136 8.18 -16.27 1.08
C VAL A 136 9.13 -17.47 1.13
N ASN A 137 8.56 -18.65 1.30
CA ASN A 137 9.24 -19.95 1.27
C ASN A 137 8.52 -20.87 0.29
N LEU A 138 9.24 -21.42 -0.69
CA LEU A 138 8.71 -22.31 -1.72
C LEU A 138 9.23 -23.73 -1.47
N THR A 139 8.38 -24.68 -1.12
CA THR A 139 8.77 -26.09 -1.00
C THR A 139 8.60 -26.78 -2.36
N TYR A 140 9.70 -27.26 -2.90
CA TYR A 140 9.72 -28.17 -4.03
C TYR A 140 10.06 -29.58 -3.54
N GLU A 141 9.25 -30.55 -3.94
CA GLU A 141 9.50 -31.97 -3.65
C GLU A 141 9.66 -32.70 -5.00
N ARG A 142 10.80 -33.36 -5.20
CA ARG A 142 11.26 -33.93 -6.49
C ARG A 142 11.09 -32.97 -7.67
N GLY A 143 11.41 -31.71 -7.41
CA GLY A 143 11.33 -30.61 -8.38
C GLY A 143 9.94 -30.04 -8.67
N ARG A 144 8.83 -30.56 -8.11
CA ARG A 144 7.48 -29.96 -8.29
C ARG A 144 7.16 -29.01 -7.13
N LEU A 145 6.61 -27.83 -7.42
CA LEU A 145 6.14 -26.88 -6.40
C LEU A 145 4.92 -27.46 -5.67
N THR A 146 5.15 -28.06 -4.49
CA THR A 146 4.08 -28.65 -3.67
C THR A 146 3.41 -27.64 -2.75
N ARG A 147 4.15 -26.60 -2.33
CA ARG A 147 3.72 -25.65 -1.29
C ARG A 147 4.46 -24.32 -1.41
N ALA A 148 3.79 -23.22 -1.11
CA ALA A 148 4.41 -21.93 -0.86
C ALA A 148 3.76 -21.24 0.36
N ALA A 149 4.58 -20.61 1.21
CA ALA A 149 4.11 -19.95 2.42
C ALA A 149 4.72 -18.55 2.62
N THR A 150 3.97 -17.64 3.23
CA THR A 150 4.52 -16.36 3.74
C THR A 150 5.47 -16.64 4.91
N ARG A 151 6.39 -15.71 5.25
CA ARG A 151 7.24 -15.88 6.43
C ARG A 151 6.44 -16.04 7.74
N GLY A 152 5.37 -15.26 7.89
CA GLY A 152 4.63 -15.11 9.15
C GLY A 152 5.55 -14.76 10.33
N ASP A 153 5.44 -15.52 11.41
CA ASP A 153 6.24 -15.37 12.64
C ASP A 153 7.69 -15.90 12.52
N GLY A 154 8.02 -16.58 11.41
CA GLY A 154 9.31 -17.23 11.16
C GLY A 154 9.33 -18.73 11.44
N ARG A 155 8.37 -19.26 12.17
CA ARG A 155 8.08 -20.70 12.33
C ARG A 155 6.85 -21.13 11.53
N THR A 156 5.84 -20.27 11.47
CA THR A 156 4.53 -20.51 10.89
C THR A 156 4.20 -19.38 9.91
N GLY A 157 3.96 -19.76 8.66
CA GLY A 157 3.49 -18.92 7.58
C GLY A 157 2.00 -19.10 7.27
N GLU A 158 1.53 -18.34 6.29
CA GLU A 158 0.24 -18.54 5.63
C GLU A 158 0.45 -19.22 4.28
N ASP A 159 -0.37 -20.23 3.94
CA ASP A 159 -0.37 -20.85 2.62
C ASP A 159 -0.76 -19.83 1.54
N ILE A 160 0.12 -19.68 0.55
CA ILE A 160 -0.05 -18.83 -0.63
C ILE A 160 0.25 -19.62 -1.91
N THR A 161 0.27 -20.95 -1.85
CA THR A 161 0.54 -21.84 -3.00
C THR A 161 -0.26 -21.47 -4.26
N PRO A 162 -1.60 -21.26 -4.21
CA PRO A 162 -2.34 -20.90 -5.43
C PRO A 162 -2.02 -19.48 -5.93
N ASN A 163 -1.69 -18.54 -5.05
CA ASN A 163 -1.32 -17.16 -5.39
C ASN A 163 0.09 -17.11 -6.02
N VAL A 164 1.04 -17.85 -5.47
CA VAL A 164 2.41 -17.96 -5.96
C VAL A 164 2.45 -18.56 -7.36
N ARG A 165 1.59 -19.56 -7.65
CA ARG A 165 1.42 -20.13 -9.00
C ARG A 165 0.83 -19.15 -10.03
N THR A 166 0.50 -17.91 -9.68
CA THR A 166 0.15 -16.86 -10.67
C THR A 166 1.31 -15.93 -11.01
N ILE A 167 2.44 -15.99 -10.30
CA ILE A 167 3.65 -15.22 -10.63
C ILE A 167 4.41 -15.97 -11.73
N ALA A 168 4.51 -15.36 -12.92
CA ALA A 168 5.05 -16.01 -14.11
C ALA A 168 6.53 -16.43 -14.02
N GLU A 169 7.28 -15.80 -13.11
CA GLU A 169 8.71 -16.10 -12.86
C GLU A 169 8.93 -17.34 -11.99
N ILE A 170 7.88 -17.87 -11.33
CA ILE A 170 8.00 -18.98 -10.40
C ILE A 170 7.56 -20.28 -11.12
N PRO A 171 8.47 -21.21 -11.41
CA PRO A 171 8.15 -22.39 -12.21
C PRO A 171 7.41 -23.44 -11.37
N ASP A 172 6.29 -23.98 -11.87
CA ASP A 172 5.60 -25.13 -11.24
C ASP A 172 6.48 -26.38 -11.13
N ARG A 173 7.55 -26.46 -11.95
CA ARG A 173 8.57 -27.50 -11.91
C ARG A 173 9.98 -26.95 -12.18
N LEU A 174 10.93 -27.25 -11.31
CA LEU A 174 12.35 -26.94 -11.48
C LEU A 174 12.92 -27.62 -12.74
N ARG A 175 13.90 -26.96 -13.36
CA ARG A 175 14.59 -27.42 -14.58
C ARG A 175 15.96 -28.04 -14.28
N GLY A 176 16.52 -28.75 -15.25
CA GLY A 176 17.82 -29.43 -15.11
C GLY A 176 17.72 -30.80 -14.44
N ASP A 177 18.85 -31.49 -14.39
CA ASP A 177 18.94 -32.88 -13.91
C ASP A 177 19.32 -32.96 -12.41
N ASP A 178 20.14 -32.01 -11.93
CA ASP A 178 20.60 -31.90 -10.53
C ASP A 178 19.53 -31.27 -9.61
N VAL A 179 18.36 -31.93 -9.49
CA VAL A 179 17.21 -31.44 -8.72
C VAL A 179 17.06 -32.23 -7.40
N PRO A 180 17.01 -31.57 -6.22
CA PRO A 180 16.86 -32.24 -4.93
C PRO A 180 15.57 -33.06 -4.75
N ASP A 181 15.62 -34.08 -3.88
CA ASP A 181 14.42 -34.76 -3.37
C ASP A 181 13.49 -33.76 -2.66
N LEU A 182 14.08 -32.82 -1.91
CA LEU A 182 13.37 -31.68 -1.33
C LEU A 182 14.25 -30.44 -1.28
N VAL A 183 13.68 -29.28 -1.60
CA VAL A 183 14.28 -27.97 -1.34
C VAL A 183 13.24 -26.92 -0.94
N GLU A 184 13.48 -26.23 0.17
CA GLU A 184 12.86 -24.95 0.51
C GLU A 184 13.65 -23.80 -0.13
N ILE A 185 13.00 -23.03 -1.00
CA ILE A 185 13.61 -21.90 -1.72
C ILE A 185 13.03 -20.60 -1.16
N ARG A 186 13.90 -19.74 -0.65
CA ARG A 186 13.54 -18.51 0.05
C ARG A 186 13.76 -17.31 -0.85
N GLY A 187 12.84 -16.35 -0.80
CA GLY A 187 12.94 -15.13 -1.58
C GLY A 187 11.96 -14.07 -1.12
N GLU A 188 12.03 -12.89 -1.75
CA GLU A 188 11.13 -11.77 -1.50
C GLU A 188 10.25 -11.58 -2.74
N VAL A 189 8.93 -11.57 -2.54
CA VAL A 189 7.96 -11.13 -3.57
C VAL A 189 7.78 -9.62 -3.45
N TYR A 190 7.89 -8.89 -4.56
CA TYR A 190 7.93 -7.43 -4.59
C TYR A 190 7.11 -6.86 -5.76
N PHE A 191 6.91 -5.54 -5.75
CA PHE A 191 6.48 -4.78 -6.93
C PHE A 191 7.66 -4.01 -7.51
N PRO A 192 7.89 -4.08 -8.83
CA PRO A 192 8.70 -3.07 -9.50
C PRO A 192 8.10 -1.68 -9.30
N MET A 193 8.93 -0.64 -9.12
CA MET A 193 8.43 0.68 -8.67
C MET A 193 7.39 1.28 -9.64
N GLU A 194 7.63 1.21 -10.96
CA GLU A 194 6.65 1.64 -11.97
C GLU A 194 5.30 0.91 -11.83
N LYS A 195 5.33 -0.39 -11.50
CA LYS A 195 4.15 -1.24 -11.37
C LYS A 195 3.42 -1.06 -10.04
N PHE A 196 4.15 -0.65 -8.99
CA PHE A 196 3.56 -0.13 -7.76
C PHE A 196 2.85 1.21 -8.00
N GLU A 197 3.48 2.15 -8.73
CA GLU A 197 2.83 3.41 -9.12
C GLU A 197 1.57 3.14 -9.96
N GLU A 198 1.63 2.28 -10.97
CA GLU A 198 0.45 1.86 -11.75
C GLU A 198 -0.67 1.26 -10.87
N LEU A 199 -0.33 0.41 -9.90
CA LEU A 199 -1.30 -0.20 -9.01
C LEU A 199 -1.97 0.85 -8.12
N ASN A 200 -1.18 1.67 -7.42
CA ASN A 200 -1.70 2.74 -6.58
C ASN A 200 -2.54 3.74 -7.37
N ALA A 201 -2.10 4.04 -8.60
CA ALA A 201 -2.84 4.87 -9.52
C ALA A 201 -4.23 4.27 -9.83
N ARG A 202 -4.29 2.97 -10.18
CA ARG A 202 -5.58 2.27 -10.42
C ARG A 202 -6.47 2.19 -9.17
N LEU A 203 -5.89 2.07 -7.97
CA LEU A 203 -6.65 2.09 -6.71
C LEU A 203 -7.29 3.47 -6.50
N VAL A 204 -6.50 4.54 -6.57
CA VAL A 204 -7.00 5.92 -6.47
C VAL A 204 -8.09 6.22 -7.52
N ALA A 205 -7.96 5.68 -8.73
CA ALA A 205 -8.94 5.83 -9.80
C ALA A 205 -10.33 5.28 -9.46
N VAL A 206 -10.42 4.24 -8.63
CA VAL A 206 -11.69 3.60 -8.20
C VAL A 206 -12.09 4.00 -6.77
N GLY A 207 -11.38 4.97 -6.17
CA GLY A 207 -11.60 5.40 -4.78
C GLY A 207 -10.99 4.48 -3.71
N ASP A 208 -10.29 3.42 -4.11
CA ASP A 208 -9.57 2.54 -3.20
C ASP A 208 -8.35 3.24 -2.59
N LYS A 209 -8.05 2.88 -1.34
CA LYS A 209 -6.89 3.40 -0.60
C LYS A 209 -5.58 2.91 -1.25
N PRO A 210 -4.68 3.79 -1.72
CA PRO A 210 -3.38 3.37 -2.24
C PRO A 210 -2.54 2.75 -1.12
N PHE A 211 -1.69 1.79 -1.48
CA PHE A 211 -0.72 1.21 -0.56
C PHE A 211 0.39 2.22 -0.25
N ALA A 212 0.77 2.34 1.02
CA ALA A 212 1.73 3.36 1.46
C ALA A 212 3.15 3.18 0.86
N ASN A 213 3.55 1.95 0.52
CA ASN A 213 4.84 1.63 -0.11
C ASN A 213 4.76 0.29 -0.89
N PRO A 214 5.73 -0.02 -1.78
CA PRO A 214 5.80 -1.27 -2.54
C PRO A 214 5.70 -2.53 -1.68
N ARG A 215 6.31 -2.51 -0.48
CA ARG A 215 6.25 -3.61 0.49
C ARG A 215 4.83 -4.00 0.88
N ASN A 216 4.03 -3.00 1.25
CA ASN A 216 2.62 -3.20 1.61
C ASN A 216 1.77 -3.60 0.41
N ALA A 217 2.06 -3.06 -0.78
CA ALA A 217 1.40 -3.47 -2.01
C ALA A 217 1.67 -4.94 -2.35
N ALA A 218 2.93 -5.38 -2.26
CA ALA A 218 3.34 -6.77 -2.51
C ALA A 218 2.67 -7.72 -1.53
N ALA A 219 2.74 -7.39 -0.23
CA ALA A 219 2.11 -8.18 0.81
C ALA A 219 0.57 -8.26 0.67
N GLY A 220 -0.08 -7.15 0.31
CA GLY A 220 -1.52 -7.12 0.08
C GLY A 220 -1.96 -7.86 -1.19
N SER A 221 -1.18 -7.75 -2.27
CA SER A 221 -1.48 -8.36 -3.57
C SER A 221 -1.24 -9.87 -3.60
N LEU A 222 -0.26 -10.37 -2.85
CA LEU A 222 0.04 -11.79 -2.73
C LEU A 222 -0.93 -12.52 -1.78
N ARG A 223 -1.30 -11.88 -0.66
CA ARG A 223 -2.14 -12.50 0.39
C ARG A 223 -3.65 -12.35 0.11
N GLN A 224 -4.05 -12.65 -1.11
CA GLN A 224 -5.45 -12.64 -1.55
C GLN A 224 -6.09 -14.01 -1.33
N LYS A 225 -7.37 -14.05 -0.96
CA LYS A 225 -8.15 -15.32 -0.89
C LYS A 225 -8.31 -15.94 -2.28
N ASP A 226 -8.65 -15.09 -3.25
CA ASP A 226 -8.82 -15.47 -4.65
C ASP A 226 -7.50 -15.25 -5.41
N PRO A 227 -6.84 -16.32 -5.91
CA PRO A 227 -5.60 -16.20 -6.65
C PRO A 227 -5.76 -15.40 -7.95
N ARG A 228 -6.97 -15.27 -8.52
CA ARG A 228 -7.21 -14.38 -9.70
C ARG A 228 -6.91 -12.93 -9.37
N VAL A 229 -7.17 -12.50 -8.13
CA VAL A 229 -6.85 -11.15 -7.67
C VAL A 229 -5.34 -10.95 -7.52
N THR A 230 -4.55 -12.01 -7.31
CA THR A 230 -3.08 -12.00 -7.41
C THR A 230 -2.61 -12.06 -8.86
N ALA A 231 -3.24 -12.87 -9.73
CA ALA A 231 -2.92 -12.98 -11.15
C ALA A 231 -3.07 -11.64 -11.90
N GLY A 232 -4.05 -10.81 -11.49
CA GLY A 232 -4.23 -9.44 -11.99
C GLY A 232 -3.20 -8.42 -11.48
N ARG A 233 -2.14 -8.84 -10.78
CA ARG A 233 -1.11 -7.95 -10.20
C ARG A 233 0.26 -8.30 -10.78
N PRO A 234 1.02 -7.32 -11.29
CA PRO A 234 2.41 -7.50 -11.74
C PRO A 234 3.36 -7.65 -10.54
N LEU A 235 3.25 -8.77 -9.85
CA LEU A 235 4.19 -9.21 -8.82
C LEU A 235 5.39 -9.90 -9.45
N HIS A 236 6.57 -9.59 -8.93
CA HIS A 236 7.83 -10.23 -9.28
C HIS A 236 8.45 -10.87 -8.03
N MET A 237 9.39 -11.78 -8.20
CA MET A 237 10.11 -12.44 -7.11
C MET A 237 11.62 -12.35 -7.32
N VAL A 238 12.38 -12.31 -6.22
CA VAL A 238 13.81 -12.64 -6.26
C VAL A 238 14.16 -13.64 -5.16
N VAL A 239 14.93 -14.69 -5.51
CA VAL A 239 15.40 -15.68 -4.52
C VAL A 239 16.62 -15.16 -3.77
N HIS A 240 16.63 -15.34 -2.44
CA HIS A 240 17.67 -14.88 -1.52
C HIS A 240 18.08 -15.94 -0.48
N GLY A 241 17.73 -17.20 -0.66
CA GLY A 241 18.37 -18.30 0.06
C GLY A 241 17.71 -19.66 -0.12
N ILE A 242 18.22 -20.63 0.64
CA ILE A 242 17.69 -21.99 0.75
C ILE A 242 17.39 -22.27 2.24
N GLY A 243 16.31 -23.01 2.51
CA GLY A 243 15.96 -23.55 3.83
C GLY A 243 16.36 -25.01 3.95
N ALA A 244 15.38 -25.85 4.31
CA ALA A 244 15.55 -27.30 4.30
C ALA A 244 15.97 -27.81 2.91
N LEU A 245 16.94 -28.73 2.86
CA LEU A 245 17.51 -29.30 1.64
C LEU A 245 17.81 -30.79 1.88
N GLU A 246 17.12 -31.67 1.16
CA GLU A 246 17.22 -33.12 1.28
C GLU A 246 17.58 -33.74 -0.09
N GLY A 247 18.43 -34.77 -0.12
CA GLY A 247 18.87 -35.43 -1.36
C GLY A 247 19.96 -34.71 -2.16
N PHE A 248 20.45 -33.55 -1.71
CA PHE A 248 21.51 -32.78 -2.41
C PHE A 248 22.81 -32.69 -1.59
N THR A 249 23.97 -32.77 -2.25
CA THR A 249 25.30 -32.69 -1.61
C THR A 249 26.29 -31.90 -2.48
N GLY A 250 27.46 -31.54 -1.93
CA GLY A 250 28.54 -30.87 -2.68
C GLY A 250 28.48 -29.33 -2.70
N MET A 251 27.35 -28.71 -2.35
CA MET A 251 27.22 -27.24 -2.21
C MET A 251 28.09 -26.74 -1.04
N THR A 252 29.10 -25.91 -1.32
CA THR A 252 30.02 -25.37 -0.29
C THR A 252 29.81 -23.88 -0.01
N ARG A 253 29.27 -23.13 -0.97
CA ARG A 253 29.01 -21.68 -0.91
C ARG A 253 27.58 -21.32 -1.27
N LEU A 254 27.08 -20.21 -0.74
CA LEU A 254 25.75 -19.68 -1.05
C LEU A 254 25.70 -19.03 -2.45
N SER A 255 26.82 -18.51 -2.94
CA SER A 255 27.00 -18.06 -4.33
C SER A 255 26.69 -19.17 -5.34
N GLN A 256 27.29 -20.35 -5.15
CA GLN A 256 27.00 -21.57 -5.94
C GLN A 256 25.52 -21.97 -5.87
N ALA A 257 24.85 -21.72 -4.74
CA ALA A 257 23.43 -21.98 -4.59
C ALA A 257 22.59 -21.09 -5.51
N TYR A 258 22.95 -19.81 -5.70
CA TYR A 258 22.28 -18.94 -6.66
C TYR A 258 22.52 -19.36 -8.11
N ASP A 259 23.73 -19.80 -8.47
CA ASP A 259 23.98 -20.36 -9.80
C ASP A 259 23.09 -21.58 -10.09
N LEU A 260 22.91 -22.48 -9.12
CA LEU A 260 21.99 -23.62 -9.21
C LEU A 260 20.52 -23.20 -9.28
N LEU A 261 20.07 -22.27 -8.43
CA LEU A 261 18.70 -21.73 -8.46
C LEU A 261 18.37 -21.12 -9.83
N LYS A 262 19.36 -20.46 -10.46
CA LYS A 262 19.25 -19.90 -11.82
C LYS A 262 19.14 -20.99 -12.89
N THR A 263 19.91 -22.08 -12.82
CA THR A 263 19.77 -23.21 -13.78
C THR A 263 18.44 -23.95 -13.61
N TRP A 264 17.92 -24.04 -12.39
CA TRP A 264 16.58 -24.56 -12.10
C TRP A 264 15.44 -23.66 -12.64
N GLY A 265 15.75 -22.43 -13.07
CA GLY A 265 14.83 -21.50 -13.72
C GLY A 265 14.15 -20.49 -12.80
N LEU A 266 14.74 -20.17 -11.65
CA LEU A 266 14.20 -19.21 -10.68
C LEU A 266 14.82 -17.81 -10.85
N PRO A 267 14.11 -16.74 -10.44
CA PRO A 267 14.60 -15.37 -10.59
C PRO A 267 15.66 -15.03 -9.54
N THR A 268 16.93 -15.08 -9.94
CA THR A 268 18.10 -14.66 -9.13
C THR A 268 18.52 -13.23 -9.47
N SER A 269 18.87 -12.42 -8.46
CA SER A 269 19.37 -11.06 -8.71
C SER A 269 20.67 -11.06 -9.54
N THR A 270 20.73 -10.16 -10.51
CA THR A 270 21.94 -9.77 -11.28
C THR A 270 22.92 -8.93 -10.48
N HIS A 271 22.51 -8.41 -9.31
CA HIS A 271 23.30 -7.47 -8.51
C HIS A 271 24.15 -8.15 -7.42
N ASN A 272 23.93 -9.43 -7.15
CA ASN A 272 24.66 -10.18 -6.12
C ASN A 272 26.16 -10.24 -6.47
N ARG A 273 27.03 -9.98 -5.48
CA ARG A 273 28.49 -10.08 -5.65
C ARG A 273 29.14 -10.78 -4.45
N VAL A 274 30.08 -11.69 -4.75
CA VAL A 274 31.06 -12.16 -3.77
C VAL A 274 32.19 -11.13 -3.70
N VAL A 275 32.65 -10.82 -2.49
CA VAL A 275 33.78 -9.94 -2.18
C VAL A 275 34.65 -10.56 -1.10
N ASP A 276 35.96 -10.32 -1.15
CA ASP A 276 36.94 -11.04 -0.34
C ASP A 276 37.02 -10.54 1.12
N ASP A 277 36.69 -9.27 1.36
CA ASP A 277 36.85 -8.60 2.65
C ASP A 277 35.80 -7.51 2.93
N LEU A 278 35.93 -6.83 4.08
CA LEU A 278 35.04 -5.76 4.53
C LEU A 278 35.14 -4.49 3.67
N ASP A 279 36.27 -4.21 3.02
CA ASP A 279 36.42 -3.05 2.15
C ASP A 279 35.72 -3.27 0.80
N GLY A 280 35.70 -4.51 0.30
CA GLY A 280 34.81 -4.93 -0.78
C GLY A 280 33.32 -4.78 -0.42
N VAL A 281 32.93 -5.11 0.83
CA VAL A 281 31.56 -4.89 1.33
C VAL A 281 31.23 -3.39 1.38
N ARG A 282 32.14 -2.56 1.90
CA ARG A 282 32.00 -1.09 1.94
C ARG A 282 31.85 -0.48 0.55
N ALA A 283 32.64 -0.92 -0.42
CA ALA A 283 32.56 -0.48 -1.81
C ALA A 283 31.20 -0.84 -2.45
N PHE A 284 30.68 -2.04 -2.16
CA PHE A 284 29.34 -2.45 -2.61
C PHE A 284 28.24 -1.57 -1.98
N ILE A 285 28.30 -1.32 -0.67
CA ILE A 285 27.36 -0.45 0.04
C ILE A 285 27.36 0.96 -0.54
N ALA A 286 28.53 1.58 -0.69
CA ALA A 286 28.65 2.95 -1.19
C ALA A 286 28.07 3.11 -2.60
N HIS A 287 28.38 2.19 -3.52
CA HIS A 287 27.90 2.22 -4.90
C HIS A 287 26.36 2.23 -5.03
N TYR A 288 25.65 1.58 -4.09
CA TYR A 288 24.18 1.56 -4.08
C TYR A 288 23.52 2.55 -3.11
N ASP A 289 24.23 3.11 -2.11
CA ASP A 289 23.66 4.13 -1.22
C ASP A 289 23.61 5.52 -1.91
N SER A 290 24.71 5.93 -2.55
CA SER A 290 24.86 7.29 -3.07
C SER A 290 24.57 7.47 -4.57
N GLU A 291 24.87 6.47 -5.40
CA GLU A 291 24.80 6.58 -6.86
C GLU A 291 23.60 5.84 -7.47
N ASN A 292 23.36 4.59 -7.04
CA ASN A 292 22.48 3.65 -7.75
C ASN A 292 21.24 3.20 -6.96
N ARG A 293 20.90 3.86 -5.85
CA ARG A 293 19.79 3.46 -4.95
C ARG A 293 18.43 3.33 -5.66
N HIS A 294 18.20 4.23 -6.62
CA HIS A 294 16.95 4.36 -7.38
C HIS A 294 17.09 3.89 -8.85
N SER A 295 18.16 3.18 -9.19
CA SER A 295 18.42 2.68 -10.57
C SER A 295 18.15 1.18 -10.76
N VAL A 296 17.62 0.52 -9.74
CA VAL A 296 17.31 -0.92 -9.72
C VAL A 296 15.80 -1.15 -9.76
N GLU A 297 15.36 -2.35 -10.12
CA GLU A 297 13.96 -2.65 -10.45
C GLU A 297 12.98 -2.46 -9.28
N HIS A 298 13.48 -2.51 -8.04
CA HIS A 298 12.71 -2.54 -6.80
C HIS A 298 13.28 -1.59 -5.72
N GLU A 299 12.43 -1.14 -4.79
CA GLU A 299 12.89 -0.34 -3.65
C GLU A 299 13.84 -1.14 -2.73
N ILE A 300 14.94 -0.50 -2.33
CA ILE A 300 15.95 -1.05 -1.42
C ILE A 300 16.13 -0.17 -0.17
N ASP A 301 16.09 -0.80 1.00
CA ASP A 301 16.36 -0.16 2.30
C ASP A 301 17.77 -0.44 2.83
N GLY A 302 18.62 -1.08 2.03
CA GLY A 302 20.00 -1.42 2.39
C GLY A 302 20.66 -2.51 1.55
N VAL A 303 21.70 -3.10 2.13
CA VAL A 303 22.43 -4.28 1.62
C VAL A 303 22.33 -5.40 2.66
N VAL A 304 22.14 -6.63 2.20
CA VAL A 304 22.36 -7.83 3.04
C VAL A 304 23.78 -8.32 2.79
N VAL A 305 24.53 -8.51 3.87
CA VAL A 305 25.89 -9.08 3.85
C VAL A 305 25.82 -10.43 4.53
N LYS A 306 26.18 -11.50 3.81
CA LYS A 306 26.21 -12.88 4.30
C LYS A 306 27.62 -13.42 4.18
N LEU A 307 28.07 -14.28 5.09
CA LEU A 307 29.27 -15.08 4.87
C LEU A 307 28.96 -16.19 3.86
N ASP A 308 29.78 -16.36 2.81
CA ASP A 308 29.44 -17.21 1.67
C ASP A 308 29.57 -18.72 1.97
N GLU A 309 30.63 -19.15 2.67
CA GLU A 309 30.88 -20.55 3.01
C GLU A 309 29.83 -21.16 3.98
N ILE A 310 28.96 -22.04 3.45
CA ILE A 310 27.82 -22.66 4.16
C ILE A 310 28.27 -23.46 5.41
N LEU A 311 29.45 -24.08 5.38
CA LEU A 311 29.98 -24.79 6.55
C LEU A 311 30.30 -23.85 7.72
N LEU A 312 30.73 -22.62 7.44
CA LEU A 312 30.98 -21.60 8.45
C LEU A 312 29.67 -20.93 8.91
N GLN A 313 28.68 -20.75 8.03
CA GLN A 313 27.32 -20.37 8.43
C GLN A 313 26.76 -21.35 9.48
N ARG A 314 26.85 -22.67 9.22
CA ARG A 314 26.42 -23.73 10.14
C ARG A 314 27.18 -23.72 11.47
N ARG A 315 28.50 -23.45 11.45
CA ARG A 315 29.34 -23.34 12.65
C ARG A 315 29.03 -22.10 13.50
N LEU A 316 28.73 -20.97 12.87
CA LEU A 316 28.35 -19.73 13.56
C LEU A 316 26.93 -19.80 14.14
N GLY A 317 26.03 -20.48 13.43
CA GLY A 317 24.64 -20.69 13.84
C GLY A 317 23.83 -19.37 13.91
N SER A 318 22.87 -19.33 14.82
CA SER A 318 21.96 -18.20 15.01
C SER A 318 21.80 -17.83 16.49
N THR A 319 21.29 -16.63 16.72
CA THR A 319 20.59 -16.27 17.97
C THR A 319 19.16 -16.84 17.91
N VAL A 320 18.34 -16.53 18.91
CA VAL A 320 16.89 -16.85 18.92
C VAL A 320 16.14 -16.18 17.75
N ARG A 321 16.70 -15.12 17.15
CA ARG A 321 16.00 -14.25 16.19
C ARG A 321 16.70 -14.05 14.83
N ALA A 322 18.03 -14.20 14.78
CA ALA A 322 18.83 -13.87 13.60
C ALA A 322 20.06 -14.78 13.41
N PRO A 323 20.48 -15.07 12.16
CA PRO A 323 21.74 -15.76 11.90
C PRO A 323 22.93 -14.90 12.35
N ARG A 324 23.97 -15.50 12.94
CA ARG A 324 25.19 -14.77 13.32
C ARG A 324 26.08 -14.47 12.10
N TRP A 325 25.90 -15.22 11.03
CA TRP A 325 26.67 -15.19 9.79
C TRP A 325 26.12 -14.23 8.72
N ALA A 326 25.08 -13.45 9.01
CA ALA A 326 24.56 -12.42 8.11
C ALA A 326 24.04 -11.19 8.86
N ILE A 327 24.08 -10.03 8.21
CA ILE A 327 23.59 -8.74 8.73
C ILE A 327 22.92 -7.93 7.62
N ALA A 328 21.93 -7.12 7.98
CA ALA A 328 21.38 -6.08 7.11
C ALA A 328 22.08 -4.74 7.41
N TYR A 329 22.89 -4.23 6.48
CA TYR A 329 23.32 -2.83 6.53
C TYR A 329 22.18 -1.97 5.98
N LYS A 330 21.60 -1.11 6.81
CA LYS A 330 20.49 -0.23 6.42
C LYS A 330 21.00 1.15 6.03
N TYR A 331 20.51 1.66 4.92
CA TYR A 331 20.75 3.04 4.50
C TYR A 331 20.03 4.03 5.42
N ALA A 332 20.46 5.29 5.35
CA ALA A 332 19.73 6.37 6.01
C ALA A 332 18.28 6.46 5.45
N PRO A 333 17.27 6.64 6.31
CA PRO A 333 15.91 6.90 5.87
C PRO A 333 15.82 8.29 5.23
N GLU A 334 15.21 8.38 4.05
CA GLU A 334 14.99 9.67 3.37
C GLU A 334 13.91 10.52 4.09
N GLU A 335 13.06 9.88 4.91
CA GLU A 335 12.07 10.56 5.76
C GLU A 335 12.66 11.04 7.09
N VAL A 336 12.65 12.36 7.31
CA VAL A 336 13.07 12.99 8.58
C VAL A 336 11.92 13.71 9.27
N LYS A 337 11.80 13.51 10.59
CA LYS A 337 10.79 14.19 11.42
C LYS A 337 11.22 15.63 11.72
N THR A 338 10.60 16.60 11.05
CA THR A 338 10.76 18.03 11.36
C THR A 338 9.60 18.55 12.24
N LYS A 339 9.80 19.69 12.90
CA LYS A 339 8.81 20.34 13.76
C LYS A 339 8.36 21.65 13.11
N VAL A 340 7.07 21.79 12.82
CA VAL A 340 6.49 23.04 12.32
C VAL A 340 6.56 24.08 13.45
N ILE A 341 7.42 25.09 13.30
CA ILE A 341 7.80 25.98 14.41
C ILE A 341 6.80 27.12 14.61
N ASN A 342 6.25 27.69 13.52
CA ASN A 342 5.23 28.72 13.59
C ASN A 342 4.52 28.90 12.24
N ASN A 343 3.31 29.44 12.24
CA ASN A 343 2.59 29.85 11.04
C ASN A 343 2.27 31.35 11.14
N ARG A 344 2.88 32.19 10.29
CA ARG A 344 2.77 33.66 10.35
C ARG A 344 2.11 34.20 9.09
N VAL A 345 0.96 34.84 9.26
CA VAL A 345 0.31 35.63 8.20
C VAL A 345 1.05 36.96 8.06
N GLY A 346 1.67 37.19 6.90
CA GLY A 346 2.42 38.41 6.59
C GLY A 346 1.66 39.29 5.61
N VAL A 347 1.57 40.59 5.91
CA VAL A 347 1.08 41.64 5.00
C VAL A 347 2.17 42.69 4.86
N SER A 348 2.57 43.00 3.63
CA SER A 348 3.58 44.02 3.32
C SER A 348 3.25 44.77 2.03
N ARG A 349 3.66 46.04 1.94
CA ARG A 349 3.52 46.91 0.77
C ARG A 349 4.83 46.99 -0.03
N VAL A 350 4.73 47.48 -1.27
CA VAL A 350 5.84 47.69 -2.22
C VAL A 350 6.58 49.00 -1.96
N SER A 351 7.89 49.02 -2.21
CA SER A 351 8.70 50.22 -2.48
C SER A 351 9.99 49.83 -3.21
N GLU A 352 10.37 50.56 -4.27
CA GLU A 352 11.54 50.32 -5.13
C GLU A 352 12.84 50.97 -4.60
N GLN A 353 14.02 50.47 -5.02
CA GLN A 353 14.93 51.16 -5.98
C GLN A 353 16.33 50.50 -6.08
N THR A 354 16.79 50.29 -7.33
CA THR A 354 18.18 50.31 -7.90
C THR A 354 19.42 50.05 -7.04
N ALA A 355 20.54 49.48 -7.48
CA ALA A 355 21.05 48.69 -8.65
C ALA A 355 22.58 48.49 -8.36
N ILE A 356 23.48 47.79 -9.07
CA ILE A 356 23.61 46.95 -10.29
C ILE A 356 24.66 45.85 -9.88
N ASP A 357 25.28 44.92 -10.63
CA ASP A 357 25.47 44.46 -12.03
C ASP A 357 26.14 43.05 -11.87
N VAL A 358 26.05 41.98 -12.68
CA VAL A 358 25.45 41.60 -13.98
C VAL A 358 25.10 40.08 -13.90
N PRO A 359 24.78 39.37 -15.01
CA PRO A 359 23.44 38.88 -15.35
C PRO A 359 22.80 37.91 -14.32
N GLY A 360 21.50 38.08 -14.16
CA GLY A 360 20.61 37.29 -13.30
C GLY A 360 19.24 37.97 -13.16
N ASP A 361 19.25 39.30 -13.30
CA ASP A 361 18.09 40.18 -13.15
C ASP A 361 16.88 39.81 -14.02
N SER A 362 17.03 39.39 -15.30
CA SER A 362 15.85 39.09 -16.13
C SER A 362 15.07 37.85 -15.66
N CYS A 363 15.74 36.85 -15.08
CA CYS A 363 15.09 35.73 -14.43
C CYS A 363 14.28 36.18 -13.19
N ASP A 364 14.89 36.98 -12.31
CA ASP A 364 14.25 37.42 -11.07
C ASP A 364 13.18 38.50 -11.31
N GLU A 365 13.34 39.37 -12.30
CA GLU A 365 12.30 40.28 -12.81
C GLU A 365 11.12 39.48 -13.38
N ARG A 366 11.37 38.49 -14.25
CA ARG A 366 10.30 37.66 -14.82
C ARG A 366 9.54 36.87 -13.76
N ILE A 367 10.25 36.33 -12.76
CA ILE A 367 9.64 35.69 -11.59
C ILE A 367 8.83 36.72 -10.79
N ALA A 368 9.34 37.92 -10.54
CA ALA A 368 8.62 38.97 -9.82
C ALA A 368 7.33 39.41 -10.55
N GLU A 369 7.36 39.50 -11.88
CA GLU A 369 6.19 39.78 -12.72
C GLU A 369 5.15 38.68 -12.65
N ALA A 370 5.55 37.41 -12.78
CA ALA A 370 4.64 36.27 -12.62
C ALA A 370 4.03 36.22 -11.20
N ARG A 371 4.78 36.61 -10.16
CA ARG A 371 4.26 36.77 -8.79
C ARG A 371 3.27 37.94 -8.69
N ASN A 372 3.54 39.05 -9.37
CA ASN A 372 2.63 40.20 -9.43
C ASN A 372 1.31 39.83 -10.12
N ILE A 373 1.37 39.16 -11.28
CA ILE A 373 0.18 38.64 -11.99
C ILE A 373 -0.64 37.73 -11.07
N LEU A 374 -0.02 36.79 -10.35
CA LEU A 374 -0.73 35.93 -9.39
C LEU A 374 -1.37 36.74 -8.23
N SER A 375 -0.69 37.76 -7.72
CA SER A 375 -1.25 38.67 -6.70
C SER A 375 -2.43 39.50 -7.21
N LEU A 376 -2.36 39.99 -8.45
CA LEU A 376 -3.44 40.72 -9.13
C LEU A 376 -4.63 39.81 -9.47
N LEU A 377 -4.37 38.53 -9.75
CA LEU A 377 -5.35 37.46 -9.81
C LEU A 377 -5.83 36.97 -8.42
N GLY A 378 -5.51 37.71 -7.34
CA GLY A 378 -6.04 37.48 -5.99
C GLY A 378 -5.55 36.21 -5.29
N PHE A 379 -4.44 35.62 -5.73
CA PHE A 379 -3.80 34.52 -4.99
C PHE A 379 -3.04 35.04 -3.77
N ASP A 380 -3.03 34.28 -2.67
CA ASP A 380 -2.30 34.64 -1.45
C ASP A 380 -0.78 34.47 -1.59
N THR A 381 -0.03 34.78 -0.52
CA THR A 381 1.43 34.73 -0.48
C THR A 381 2.04 33.35 -0.74
N GLU A 382 1.32 32.24 -0.53
CA GLU A 382 1.80 30.89 -0.80
C GLU A 382 1.46 30.44 -2.23
N ARG A 383 0.37 30.94 -2.82
CA ARG A 383 0.07 30.74 -4.26
C ARG A 383 0.65 31.83 -5.18
N SER A 384 1.33 32.85 -4.62
CA SER A 384 2.17 33.84 -5.32
C SER A 384 3.63 33.83 -4.86
N ASN A 385 4.09 32.69 -4.30
CA ASN A 385 5.51 32.46 -4.02
C ASN A 385 6.31 32.13 -5.30
N GLU A 386 7.64 32.08 -5.19
CA GLU A 386 8.57 31.79 -6.29
C GLU A 386 8.21 30.51 -7.05
N ARG A 387 7.94 29.40 -6.32
CA ARG A 387 7.50 28.12 -6.89
C ARG A 387 6.26 28.29 -7.78
N SER A 388 5.27 29.03 -7.30
CA SER A 388 3.98 29.18 -8.00
C SER A 388 4.09 30.08 -9.23
N ALA A 389 4.95 31.10 -9.18
CA ALA A 389 5.26 31.95 -10.33
C ALA A 389 6.09 31.22 -11.40
N LEU A 390 7.09 30.43 -10.99
CA LEU A 390 7.84 29.55 -11.89
C LEU A 390 6.89 28.56 -12.59
N VAL A 391 5.99 27.90 -11.85
CA VAL A 391 4.98 26.99 -12.43
C VAL A 391 4.05 27.71 -13.41
N LEU A 392 3.68 28.97 -13.16
CA LEU A 392 2.92 29.79 -14.11
C LEU A 392 3.71 30.04 -15.40
N LEU A 393 4.98 30.46 -15.30
CA LEU A 393 5.85 30.71 -16.45
C LEU A 393 6.06 29.45 -17.31
N ALA A 394 6.19 28.29 -16.66
CA ALA A 394 6.29 26.99 -17.35
C ALA A 394 5.00 26.61 -18.08
N LEU A 395 3.83 26.88 -17.49
CA LEU A 395 2.51 26.68 -18.12
C LEU A 395 2.21 27.67 -19.26
N LEU A 396 3.11 28.63 -19.49
CA LEU A 396 3.11 29.60 -20.58
C LEU A 396 4.30 29.42 -21.55
N GLU A 397 5.18 28.44 -21.28
CA GLU A 397 6.51 28.25 -21.90
C GLU A 397 7.33 29.55 -22.09
N LEU A 398 7.13 30.53 -21.20
CA LEU A 398 7.65 31.90 -21.32
C LEU A 398 9.07 32.05 -20.73
N SER A 399 10.07 32.20 -21.60
CA SER A 399 11.47 32.41 -21.21
C SER A 399 11.70 33.76 -20.50
N PRO A 400 12.84 33.94 -19.78
CA PRO A 400 13.12 35.17 -19.02
C PRO A 400 13.08 36.46 -19.85
N ASP A 401 13.51 36.39 -21.11
CA ASP A 401 13.75 37.57 -21.96
C ASP A 401 12.65 37.84 -23.00
N ALA A 402 11.72 36.90 -23.24
CA ALA A 402 10.65 37.03 -24.24
C ALA A 402 9.50 37.94 -23.77
N GLU A 403 8.78 38.63 -24.65
CA GLU A 403 7.59 39.41 -24.27
C GLU A 403 6.44 38.50 -23.77
N TRP A 404 5.55 39.02 -22.92
CA TRP A 404 4.33 38.30 -22.52
C TRP A 404 3.40 37.99 -23.71
N SER A 405 3.53 38.76 -24.79
CA SER A 405 2.90 38.54 -26.10
C SER A 405 3.40 37.27 -26.83
N GLU A 406 4.60 36.78 -26.49
CA GLU A 406 5.24 35.58 -27.04
C GLU A 406 4.95 34.30 -26.23
N SER A 407 4.19 34.40 -25.12
CA SER A 407 3.81 33.22 -24.35
C SER A 407 2.93 32.27 -25.16
N GLU A 408 3.05 30.96 -24.89
CA GLU A 408 2.22 29.91 -25.48
C GLU A 408 1.18 29.40 -24.47
N ARG A 409 0.27 28.54 -24.95
CA ARG A 409 -0.74 27.85 -24.13
C ARG A 409 -0.56 26.32 -24.19
N PRO A 410 0.61 25.78 -23.81
CA PRO A 410 0.93 24.35 -23.93
C PRO A 410 0.09 23.50 -22.97
N MET A 411 0.03 22.19 -23.25
CA MET A 411 -0.67 21.21 -22.42
C MET A 411 0.35 20.34 -21.68
N LEU A 412 0.68 20.72 -20.45
CA LEU A 412 1.84 20.18 -19.74
C LEU A 412 1.48 19.28 -18.57
N ARG A 413 2.23 18.18 -18.45
CA ARG A 413 2.24 17.30 -17.28
C ARG A 413 3.23 17.85 -16.25
N THR A 414 3.03 17.57 -14.96
CA THR A 414 3.90 18.09 -13.88
C THR A 414 5.39 17.79 -14.08
N VAL A 415 5.73 16.66 -14.70
CA VAL A 415 7.12 16.31 -15.04
C VAL A 415 7.71 17.19 -16.16
N GLN A 416 6.91 17.63 -17.13
CA GLN A 416 7.35 18.56 -18.18
C GLN A 416 7.53 19.97 -17.62
N ILE A 417 6.64 20.40 -16.71
CA ILE A 417 6.78 21.65 -15.95
C ILE A 417 8.12 21.65 -15.18
N MET A 418 8.42 20.58 -14.44
CA MET A 418 9.68 20.45 -13.70
C MET A 418 10.92 20.36 -14.59
N GLN A 419 10.80 19.76 -15.79
CA GLN A 419 11.89 19.71 -16.76
C GLN A 419 12.14 21.10 -17.36
N TRP A 420 11.11 21.78 -17.85
CA TRP A 420 11.25 23.13 -18.42
C TRP A 420 11.81 24.13 -17.39
N LEU A 421 11.45 24.00 -16.11
CA LEU A 421 11.99 24.83 -15.03
C LEU A 421 13.48 24.60 -14.73
N ARG A 422 13.96 23.37 -14.90
CA ARG A 422 15.39 23.03 -14.89
C ARG A 422 16.09 23.61 -16.11
N ASP A 423 15.52 23.38 -17.29
CA ASP A 423 16.19 23.61 -18.57
C ASP A 423 16.20 25.10 -18.98
N VAL A 424 15.21 25.89 -18.57
CA VAL A 424 15.06 27.32 -18.93
C VAL A 424 15.37 28.28 -17.77
N TYR A 425 15.04 27.93 -16.53
CA TYR A 425 15.24 28.80 -15.35
C TYR A 425 16.34 28.30 -14.39
N GLY A 426 16.98 27.15 -14.67
CA GLY A 426 18.01 26.55 -13.82
C GLY A 426 17.48 26.00 -12.48
N LYS A 427 16.16 25.93 -12.28
CA LYS A 427 15.52 25.56 -11.00
C LYS A 427 15.31 24.04 -10.94
N ASP A 428 16.38 23.32 -10.60
CA ASP A 428 16.33 21.86 -10.40
C ASP A 428 15.51 21.49 -9.15
N TYR A 429 14.23 21.18 -9.37
CA TYR A 429 13.36 20.59 -8.36
C TYR A 429 13.51 19.07 -8.32
N LYS A 430 13.96 18.54 -7.17
CA LYS A 430 14.07 17.10 -6.90
C LYS A 430 12.74 16.36 -7.14
N PRO A 431 12.73 15.07 -7.54
CA PRO A 431 11.51 14.34 -7.92
C PRO A 431 10.36 14.38 -6.90
N ASN A 432 10.65 14.34 -5.60
CA ASN A 432 9.65 14.48 -4.53
C ASN A 432 8.88 15.82 -4.55
N THR A 433 9.47 16.87 -5.13
CA THR A 433 8.84 18.19 -5.28
C THR A 433 7.71 18.19 -6.32
N ARG A 434 7.61 17.14 -7.16
CA ARG A 434 6.44 16.88 -8.05
C ARG A 434 5.13 16.97 -7.29
N GLU A 435 5.06 16.34 -6.12
CA GLU A 435 3.84 16.34 -5.31
C GLU A 435 3.63 17.69 -4.61
N THR A 436 4.70 18.40 -4.25
CA THR A 436 4.59 19.77 -3.72
C THR A 436 4.00 20.73 -4.75
N ILE A 437 4.50 20.69 -5.99
CA ILE A 437 3.99 21.49 -7.12
C ILE A 437 2.54 21.11 -7.45
N ARG A 438 2.21 19.81 -7.45
CA ARG A 438 0.85 19.33 -7.70
C ARG A 438 -0.13 19.81 -6.63
N ARG A 439 0.18 19.53 -5.36
CA ARG A 439 -0.72 19.69 -4.21
C ARG A 439 -0.88 21.12 -3.69
N PHE A 440 0.14 21.98 -3.86
CA PHE A 440 0.14 23.35 -3.29
C PHE A 440 0.23 24.47 -4.34
N THR A 441 0.21 24.13 -5.63
CA THR A 441 0.15 25.11 -6.72
C THR A 441 -0.86 24.69 -7.78
N LEU A 442 -0.67 23.55 -8.47
CA LEU A 442 -1.51 23.17 -9.63
C LEU A 442 -2.97 22.89 -9.25
N HIS A 443 -3.21 22.25 -8.10
CA HIS A 443 -4.56 22.06 -7.57
C HIS A 443 -5.25 23.42 -7.30
N GLN A 444 -4.59 24.33 -6.57
CA GLN A 444 -5.19 25.61 -6.18
C GLN A 444 -5.37 26.56 -7.37
N PHE A 445 -4.49 26.51 -8.37
CA PHE A 445 -4.70 27.21 -9.62
C PHE A 445 -5.94 26.67 -10.36
N THR A 446 -6.23 25.36 -10.29
CA THR A 446 -7.48 24.80 -10.83
C THR A 446 -8.69 25.27 -10.02
N GLU A 447 -8.67 25.16 -8.69
CA GLU A 447 -9.76 25.59 -7.79
C GLU A 447 -10.11 27.08 -7.92
N ALA A 448 -9.12 27.90 -8.28
CA ALA A 448 -9.26 29.33 -8.51
C ALA A 448 -9.58 29.71 -9.98
N GLY A 449 -9.84 28.72 -10.85
CA GLY A 449 -10.25 28.90 -12.25
C GLY A 449 -9.13 29.23 -13.25
N LEU A 450 -7.86 29.21 -12.84
CA LEU A 450 -6.71 29.58 -13.69
C LEU A 450 -6.26 28.45 -14.63
N LEU A 451 -6.53 27.18 -14.28
CA LEU A 451 -6.15 26.01 -15.09
C LEU A 451 -7.36 25.16 -15.45
N VAL A 452 -7.33 24.61 -16.66
CA VAL A 452 -8.14 23.46 -17.07
C VAL A 452 -7.31 22.19 -16.89
N GLN A 453 -7.90 21.17 -16.26
CA GLN A 453 -7.31 19.85 -16.12
C GLN A 453 -7.74 18.96 -17.30
N ASN A 454 -6.80 18.27 -17.92
CA ASN A 454 -7.01 17.33 -19.03
C ASN A 454 -7.95 17.83 -20.15
N PRO A 455 -7.71 19.02 -20.75
CA PRO A 455 -8.56 19.53 -21.84
C PRO A 455 -8.56 18.64 -23.10
N ASP A 456 -7.66 17.67 -23.23
CA ASP A 456 -7.68 16.63 -24.28
C ASP A 456 -8.57 15.42 -23.95
N GLN A 457 -8.89 15.19 -22.67
CA GLN A 457 -9.75 14.12 -22.19
C GLN A 457 -10.28 14.46 -20.77
N PRO A 458 -11.41 15.17 -20.63
CA PRO A 458 -11.94 15.59 -19.33
C PRO A 458 -12.14 14.41 -18.35
N ASP A 459 -12.69 13.29 -18.84
CA ASP A 459 -12.89 12.04 -18.08
C ASP A 459 -11.58 11.25 -17.82
N ARG A 460 -10.40 11.87 -17.99
CA ARG A 460 -9.13 11.22 -17.66
C ARG A 460 -9.10 10.88 -16.17
N PRO A 461 -8.77 9.63 -15.78
CA PRO A 461 -8.65 9.27 -14.37
C PRO A 461 -7.59 10.10 -13.61
N THR A 462 -7.92 10.48 -12.35
CA THR A 462 -7.18 11.38 -11.42
C THR A 462 -5.72 11.02 -11.12
N ASN A 463 -5.32 9.84 -11.59
CA ASN A 463 -4.08 9.14 -11.35
C ASN A 463 -3.22 8.95 -12.60
N SER A 464 -3.66 9.44 -13.76
CA SER A 464 -3.05 9.12 -15.05
C SER A 464 -1.61 9.68 -15.17
N PRO A 465 -0.63 8.91 -15.71
CA PRO A 465 0.69 9.46 -16.08
C PRO A 465 0.65 10.39 -17.30
N LYS A 466 -0.54 10.55 -17.91
CA LYS A 466 -0.86 11.57 -18.91
C LYS A 466 -1.59 12.79 -18.34
N TRP A 467 -1.80 12.86 -17.01
CA TRP A 467 -2.50 13.97 -16.37
C TRP A 467 -1.80 15.30 -16.63
N CYS A 468 -2.53 16.23 -17.22
CA CYS A 468 -2.01 17.45 -17.80
C CYS A 468 -2.85 18.67 -17.42
N TYR A 469 -2.22 19.83 -17.51
CA TYR A 469 -2.78 21.13 -17.18
C TYR A 469 -2.54 22.07 -18.35
N GLN A 470 -3.46 23.00 -18.57
CA GLN A 470 -3.34 24.08 -19.53
C GLN A 470 -3.94 25.34 -18.89
N ILE A 471 -3.38 26.53 -19.18
CA ILE A 471 -3.99 27.80 -18.75
C ILE A 471 -5.42 27.89 -19.32
N GLU A 472 -6.36 28.39 -18.52
CA GLU A 472 -7.73 28.63 -18.95
C GLU A 472 -7.76 29.70 -20.08
N PRO A 473 -8.57 29.54 -21.16
CA PRO A 473 -8.58 30.47 -22.31
C PRO A 473 -8.70 31.97 -21.98
N ALA A 474 -9.61 32.38 -21.10
CA ALA A 474 -9.78 33.79 -20.74
C ALA A 474 -8.62 34.30 -19.87
N ALA A 475 -8.13 33.49 -18.92
CA ALA A 475 -6.96 33.78 -18.12
C ALA A 475 -5.70 33.97 -18.99
N TYR A 476 -5.52 33.14 -20.01
CA TYR A 476 -4.45 33.29 -21.00
C TYR A 476 -4.57 34.60 -21.80
N GLY A 477 -5.78 34.95 -22.24
CA GLY A 477 -6.05 36.22 -22.94
C GLY A 477 -5.85 37.47 -22.08
N LEU A 478 -5.89 37.33 -20.75
CA LEU A 478 -5.49 38.36 -19.79
C LEU A 478 -3.97 38.40 -19.58
N ILE A 479 -3.33 37.25 -19.38
CA ILE A 479 -1.89 37.16 -19.07
C ILE A 479 -1.03 37.59 -20.25
N THR A 480 -1.39 37.21 -21.48
CA THR A 480 -0.76 37.69 -22.73
C THR A 480 -0.89 39.21 -22.93
N ALA A 481 -1.82 39.86 -22.24
CA ALA A 481 -1.98 41.32 -22.28
C ALA A 481 -1.11 42.07 -21.25
N PHE A 482 -0.35 41.38 -20.38
CA PHE A 482 0.46 42.04 -19.35
C PHE A 482 1.51 43.01 -19.94
N LYS A 483 1.80 44.09 -19.21
CA LYS A 483 2.54 45.30 -19.66
C LYS A 483 1.91 46.12 -20.81
N ARG A 484 0.74 45.78 -21.35
CA ARG A 484 0.01 46.62 -22.33
C ARG A 484 -1.01 47.55 -21.67
N ASP A 485 -1.30 48.66 -22.35
CA ASP A 485 -2.28 49.67 -21.91
C ASP A 485 -3.68 49.09 -21.63
N ASP A 486 -4.07 48.02 -22.33
CA ASP A 486 -5.38 47.36 -22.18
C ASP A 486 -5.44 46.28 -21.06
N PHE A 487 -4.33 46.02 -20.34
CA PHE A 487 -4.29 45.02 -19.28
C PHE A 487 -5.23 45.34 -18.11
N GLU A 488 -5.27 46.59 -17.66
CA GLU A 488 -6.04 47.00 -16.49
C GLU A 488 -7.55 46.92 -16.69
N GLU A 489 -8.03 47.01 -17.93
CA GLU A 489 -9.45 46.87 -18.28
C GLU A 489 -9.82 45.38 -18.33
N ARG A 490 -9.04 44.57 -19.05
CA ARG A 490 -9.18 43.10 -19.10
C ARG A 490 -9.15 42.45 -17.72
N LEU A 491 -8.30 42.94 -16.80
CA LEU A 491 -8.22 42.42 -15.44
C LEU A 491 -9.53 42.66 -14.66
N LYS A 492 -10.18 43.81 -14.87
CA LYS A 492 -11.45 44.14 -14.22
C LYS A 492 -12.60 43.30 -14.79
N GLU A 493 -12.62 43.08 -16.10
CA GLU A 493 -13.58 42.19 -16.77
C GLU A 493 -13.44 40.74 -16.28
N TYR A 494 -12.23 40.17 -16.37
CA TYR A 494 -11.95 38.79 -15.95
C TYR A 494 -12.28 38.54 -14.46
N LEU A 495 -11.93 39.47 -13.58
CA LEU A 495 -12.27 39.35 -12.15
C LEU A 495 -13.78 39.49 -11.87
N ALA A 496 -14.54 40.17 -12.73
CA ALA A 496 -16.00 40.28 -12.62
C ALA A 496 -16.73 39.01 -13.08
N GLU A 497 -16.23 38.30 -14.09
CA GLU A 497 -16.82 37.05 -14.58
C GLU A 497 -16.47 35.82 -13.73
N ARG A 498 -15.31 35.86 -13.04
CA ARG A 498 -14.76 34.75 -12.25
C ARG A 498 -15.73 34.04 -11.28
N PRO A 499 -16.66 34.71 -10.56
CA PRO A 499 -17.65 34.03 -9.72
C PRO A 499 -18.54 33.06 -10.51
N GLY A 500 -18.83 33.36 -11.77
CA GLY A 500 -19.60 32.47 -12.66
C GLY A 500 -18.84 31.19 -13.01
N LEU A 501 -17.55 31.29 -13.31
CA LEU A 501 -16.68 30.13 -13.58
C LEU A 501 -16.56 29.21 -12.35
N GLN A 502 -16.34 29.78 -11.16
CA GLN A 502 -16.27 28.99 -9.92
C GLN A 502 -17.63 28.35 -9.58
N ALA A 503 -18.74 29.05 -9.79
CA ALA A 503 -20.08 28.49 -9.61
C ALA A 503 -20.38 27.34 -10.59
N LEU A 504 -19.84 27.38 -11.82
CA LEU A 504 -20.05 26.34 -12.82
C LEU A 504 -19.35 25.03 -12.43
N TYR A 505 -18.09 25.11 -11.98
CA TYR A 505 -17.38 23.96 -11.41
C TYR A 505 -17.95 23.49 -10.06
N ALA A 506 -18.49 24.38 -9.23
CA ALA A 506 -19.16 24.00 -7.99
C ALA A 506 -20.42 23.17 -8.27
N ARG A 507 -21.24 23.58 -9.23
CA ARG A 507 -22.49 22.87 -9.62
C ARG A 507 -22.22 21.48 -10.20
N GLU A 508 -21.07 21.29 -10.84
CA GLU A 508 -20.61 19.97 -11.33
C GLU A 508 -20.19 19.02 -10.18
N ARG A 509 -19.71 19.58 -9.05
CA ARG A 509 -19.45 18.82 -7.81
C ARG A 509 -20.74 18.53 -7.04
N GLU A 510 -21.69 19.47 -6.96
CA GLU A 510 -22.99 19.30 -6.29
C GLU A 510 -23.78 18.11 -6.84
N MET A 511 -23.69 17.84 -8.15
CA MET A 511 -24.34 16.70 -8.81
C MET A 511 -23.83 15.31 -8.34
N ASN A 512 -22.80 15.25 -7.49
CA ASN A 512 -22.16 14.01 -7.06
C ASN A 512 -22.20 13.75 -5.53
N ARG A 513 -23.00 14.47 -4.73
CA ARG A 513 -23.14 14.23 -3.28
C ARG A 513 -23.83 12.88 -2.97
N ILE A 514 -23.53 12.30 -1.80
CA ILE A 514 -24.07 11.01 -1.33
C ILE A 514 -25.29 11.26 -0.42
N PRO A 515 -26.51 10.84 -0.80
CA PRO A 515 -27.70 11.04 0.02
C PRO A 515 -27.75 10.08 1.21
N LEU A 516 -28.09 10.61 2.39
CA LEU A 516 -28.25 9.88 3.64
C LEU A 516 -29.58 10.24 4.31
N GLN A 517 -30.26 9.25 4.88
CA GLN A 517 -31.47 9.44 5.70
C GLN A 517 -31.18 9.06 7.15
N LEU A 518 -31.38 10.00 8.06
CA LEU A 518 -31.15 9.84 9.50
C LEU A 518 -32.31 9.08 10.17
N PRO A 519 -32.07 8.43 11.32
CA PRO A 519 -33.12 8.06 12.27
C PRO A 519 -34.08 9.24 12.52
N GLY A 520 -35.39 8.98 12.43
CA GLY A 520 -36.43 10.02 12.43
C GLY A 520 -36.77 10.61 11.04
N GLY A 521 -36.08 10.20 9.98
CA GLY A 521 -36.46 10.44 8.59
C GLY A 521 -35.91 11.71 7.92
N LYS A 522 -35.21 12.57 8.67
CA LYS A 522 -34.48 13.75 8.16
C LYS A 522 -33.44 13.32 7.12
N LYS A 523 -33.44 13.94 5.94
CA LYS A 523 -32.45 13.68 4.88
C LYS A 523 -31.35 14.74 4.88
N ILE A 524 -30.13 14.32 4.56
CA ILE A 524 -28.93 15.15 4.40
C ILE A 524 -28.07 14.58 3.25
N ASP A 525 -27.18 15.39 2.68
CA ASP A 525 -26.31 14.97 1.58
C ASP A 525 -24.82 15.18 1.93
N LEU A 526 -24.07 14.08 2.02
CA LEU A 526 -22.64 14.08 2.36
C LEU A 526 -21.77 14.32 1.12
N SER A 527 -20.55 14.83 1.32
CA SER A 527 -19.56 14.92 0.24
C SER A 527 -19.10 13.53 -0.25
N PRO A 528 -18.73 13.38 -1.54
CA PRO A 528 -18.36 12.09 -2.10
C PRO A 528 -16.98 11.59 -1.65
N GLY A 529 -16.95 10.38 -1.08
CA GLY A 529 -15.72 9.62 -0.81
C GLY A 529 -15.24 9.64 0.64
N GLY A 530 -14.00 9.20 0.85
CA GLY A 530 -13.36 9.19 2.17
C GLY A 530 -14.14 8.39 3.24
N GLN A 531 -14.28 8.97 4.43
CA GLN A 531 -14.97 8.34 5.56
C GLN A 531 -16.50 8.39 5.46
N ASN A 532 -17.08 9.23 4.59
CA ASN A 532 -18.52 9.43 4.48
C ASN A 532 -19.27 8.16 4.07
N ILE A 533 -18.66 7.28 3.25
CA ILE A 533 -19.25 5.99 2.86
C ILE A 533 -19.45 5.10 4.10
N LEU A 534 -18.50 5.09 5.04
CA LEU A 534 -18.61 4.32 6.28
C LEU A 534 -19.58 4.99 7.27
N ILE A 535 -19.67 6.33 7.28
CA ILE A 535 -20.68 7.07 8.06
C ILE A 535 -22.10 6.70 7.61
N VAL A 536 -22.36 6.59 6.30
CA VAL A 536 -23.64 6.09 5.76
C VAL A 536 -23.94 4.68 6.28
N GLN A 537 -22.95 3.78 6.31
CA GLN A 537 -23.13 2.44 6.86
C GLN A 537 -23.36 2.45 8.38
N VAL A 538 -22.68 3.31 9.14
CA VAL A 538 -22.93 3.48 10.59
C VAL A 538 -24.37 3.94 10.83
N VAL A 539 -24.84 4.96 10.12
CA VAL A 539 -26.18 5.52 10.33
C VAL A 539 -27.29 4.57 9.86
N ASN A 540 -27.07 3.81 8.78
CA ASN A 540 -28.08 2.88 8.26
C ASN A 540 -28.09 1.52 8.97
N GLU A 541 -26.92 0.95 9.31
CA GLU A 541 -26.81 -0.43 9.86
C GLU A 541 -26.49 -0.46 11.35
N PHE A 542 -25.49 0.30 11.84
CA PHE A 542 -25.17 0.30 13.27
C PHE A 542 -26.28 0.96 14.08
N CYS A 543 -26.74 2.15 13.67
CA CYS A 543 -27.72 2.91 14.43
C CYS A 543 -29.10 2.24 14.46
N GLU A 544 -29.52 1.57 13.38
CA GLU A 544 -30.76 0.77 13.37
C GLU A 544 -30.70 -0.38 14.39
N ARG A 545 -29.55 -1.05 14.49
CA ARG A 545 -29.38 -2.29 15.27
C ARG A 545 -29.05 -2.05 16.75
N TYR A 546 -28.18 -1.09 17.05
CA TYR A 546 -27.61 -0.87 18.39
C TYR A 546 -28.12 0.38 19.11
N THR A 547 -28.60 1.37 18.35
CA THR A 547 -29.25 2.57 18.90
C THR A 547 -30.62 2.82 18.28
N PRO A 548 -31.54 1.84 18.24
CA PRO A 548 -32.89 2.07 17.75
C PRO A 548 -33.55 3.21 18.55
N ASN A 549 -34.29 4.08 17.86
CA ASN A 549 -34.81 5.35 18.39
C ASN A 549 -33.73 6.34 18.90
N GLY A 550 -32.45 6.10 18.61
CA GLY A 550 -31.33 6.97 18.95
C GLY A 550 -31.33 8.26 18.12
N GLU A 551 -31.00 9.37 18.77
CA GLU A 551 -31.04 10.70 18.20
C GLU A 551 -29.64 11.11 17.72
N VAL A 552 -29.45 11.29 16.41
CA VAL A 552 -28.14 11.68 15.86
C VAL A 552 -27.89 13.16 16.12
N LEU A 553 -26.93 13.46 17.01
CA LEU A 553 -26.60 14.82 17.43
C LEU A 553 -25.41 15.43 16.68
N TYR A 554 -24.56 14.62 16.06
CA TYR A 554 -23.43 15.09 15.25
C TYR A 554 -23.08 14.11 14.13
N ILE A 555 -22.71 14.64 12.96
CA ILE A 555 -22.04 13.93 11.86
C ILE A 555 -20.99 14.88 11.27
N GLY A 556 -19.72 14.45 11.24
CA GLY A 556 -18.65 15.10 10.48
C GLY A 556 -18.77 14.83 8.98
N ASP A 557 -18.33 15.78 8.16
CA ASP A 557 -18.23 15.63 6.71
C ASP A 557 -16.75 15.78 6.27
N ALA A 558 -16.44 15.48 5.00
CA ALA A 558 -15.06 15.55 4.47
C ALA A 558 -14.74 16.89 3.79
N ASP A 559 -15.74 17.54 3.18
CA ASP A 559 -15.62 18.87 2.56
C ASP A 559 -16.11 19.97 3.51
N ASP A 560 -17.20 19.72 4.26
CA ASP A 560 -17.79 20.63 5.24
C ASP A 560 -17.35 20.30 6.68
N LYS A 561 -17.39 21.29 7.60
CA LYS A 561 -16.97 21.07 9.02
C LYS A 561 -17.86 20.05 9.76
N TRP A 562 -19.12 19.92 9.36
CA TRP A 562 -20.07 18.89 9.78
C TRP A 562 -21.28 18.87 8.83
N ALA A 563 -21.95 17.73 8.72
CA ALA A 563 -23.27 17.62 8.08
C ALA A 563 -24.43 17.69 9.08
N VAL A 564 -24.19 17.36 10.36
CA VAL A 564 -25.18 17.48 11.46
C VAL A 564 -24.47 18.01 12.70
N PHE A 565 -25.09 18.97 13.41
CA PHE A 565 -24.62 19.44 14.72
C PHE A 565 -25.77 20.04 15.54
N GLU A 566 -26.47 19.19 16.31
CA GLU A 566 -27.60 19.58 17.17
C GLU A 566 -27.08 20.16 18.51
N LYS A 567 -26.43 21.33 18.41
CA LYS A 567 -25.65 21.96 19.49
C LYS A 567 -26.43 22.15 20.79
N GLU A 568 -27.70 22.55 20.73
CA GLU A 568 -28.53 22.78 21.92
C GLU A 568 -28.80 21.48 22.69
N ASN A 569 -28.97 20.37 21.98
CA ASN A 569 -29.24 19.07 22.58
C ASN A 569 -27.97 18.53 23.27
N LEU A 570 -26.79 18.68 22.65
CA LEU A 570 -25.49 18.39 23.29
C LEU A 570 -25.26 19.25 24.55
N ALA A 571 -25.54 20.56 24.48
CA ALA A 571 -25.42 21.45 25.63
C ALA A 571 -26.40 21.08 26.77
N SER A 572 -27.63 20.63 26.45
CA SER A 572 -28.61 20.16 27.45
C SER A 572 -28.11 18.94 28.26
N LEU A 573 -27.30 18.10 27.61
CA LEU A 573 -26.62 16.95 28.21
C LEU A 573 -25.34 17.33 28.97
N GLY A 574 -24.91 18.60 28.96
CA GLY A 574 -23.69 19.06 29.62
C GLY A 574 -22.42 18.98 28.77
N VAL A 575 -22.56 18.77 27.45
CA VAL A 575 -21.42 18.74 26.52
C VAL A 575 -21.23 20.12 25.88
N GLU A 576 -20.26 20.88 26.39
CA GLU A 576 -19.84 22.15 25.78
C GLU A 576 -18.72 21.92 24.77
N VAL A 577 -19.08 21.92 23.48
CA VAL A 577 -18.11 21.74 22.38
C VAL A 577 -17.38 23.07 22.11
N ASP A 578 -16.16 23.20 22.64
CA ASP A 578 -15.26 24.29 22.24
C ASP A 578 -14.71 24.09 20.81
N SER A 579 -14.50 25.22 20.15
CA SER A 579 -13.93 25.43 18.83
C SER A 579 -12.63 24.68 18.50
N HIS A 580 -11.84 24.26 19.51
CA HIS A 580 -10.54 23.59 19.34
C HIS A 580 -10.57 22.05 19.48
N GLY A 581 -11.66 21.45 19.97
CA GLY A 581 -11.74 20.00 20.20
C GLY A 581 -12.09 19.21 18.93
N LYS A 582 -11.32 18.16 18.60
CA LYS A 582 -11.71 17.24 17.50
C LYS A 582 -12.83 16.30 17.97
N MET A 583 -14.07 16.61 17.61
CA MET A 583 -15.25 15.74 17.72
C MET A 583 -15.01 14.34 17.10
N PRO A 584 -15.72 13.29 17.53
CA PRO A 584 -15.80 12.01 16.82
C PRO A 584 -16.68 12.16 15.57
N ASP A 585 -16.58 11.22 14.62
CA ASP A 585 -17.20 11.37 13.30
C ASP A 585 -18.74 11.27 13.34
N VAL A 586 -19.32 10.51 14.27
CA VAL A 586 -20.78 10.49 14.56
C VAL A 586 -21.03 10.49 16.07
N VAL A 587 -22.07 11.21 16.52
CA VAL A 587 -22.58 11.16 17.90
C VAL A 587 -24.07 10.82 17.90
N VAL A 588 -24.46 9.80 18.66
CA VAL A 588 -25.86 9.38 18.84
C VAL A 588 -26.26 9.38 20.32
N TYR A 589 -27.38 9.99 20.66
CA TYR A 589 -27.95 9.98 22.01
C TYR A 589 -29.06 8.93 22.12
N LEU A 590 -28.82 7.88 22.90
CA LEU A 590 -29.79 6.83 23.19
C LEU A 590 -30.54 7.16 24.49
N ARG A 591 -31.61 7.94 24.34
CA ARG A 591 -32.40 8.54 25.43
C ARG A 591 -32.94 7.53 26.45
N GLU A 592 -33.32 6.32 26.01
CA GLU A 592 -33.81 5.24 26.90
C GLU A 592 -32.75 4.68 27.86
N LYS A 593 -31.46 4.77 27.49
CA LYS A 593 -30.34 4.32 28.32
C LYS A 593 -29.59 5.48 28.99
N ASN A 594 -29.91 6.72 28.61
CA ASN A 594 -29.14 7.92 28.91
C ASN A 594 -27.65 7.73 28.52
N TRP A 595 -27.40 7.30 27.29
CA TRP A 595 -26.06 7.08 26.74
C TRP A 595 -25.76 8.00 25.54
N LEU A 596 -24.55 8.55 25.49
CA LEU A 596 -23.96 9.12 24.28
C LEU A 596 -23.01 8.09 23.66
N VAL A 597 -23.35 7.66 22.45
CA VAL A 597 -22.55 6.76 21.64
C VAL A 597 -21.69 7.59 20.70
N LEU A 598 -20.38 7.57 20.94
CA LEU A 598 -19.35 8.34 20.25
C LEU A 598 -18.65 7.42 19.26
N ILE A 599 -18.76 7.69 17.96
CA ILE A 599 -18.35 6.77 16.89
C ILE A 599 -17.26 7.43 16.02
N GLU A 600 -16.09 6.80 15.93
CA GLU A 600 -15.02 7.19 15.00
C GLU A 600 -15.05 6.24 13.78
N ALA A 601 -15.07 6.80 12.57
CA ALA A 601 -15.24 6.09 11.30
C ALA A 601 -13.87 5.76 10.67
N ALA A 602 -13.24 4.70 11.18
CA ALA A 602 -11.83 4.37 10.98
C ALA A 602 -11.46 3.82 9.58
N SER A 603 -11.66 4.61 8.53
CA SER A 603 -11.20 4.32 7.16
C SER A 603 -9.77 4.83 6.88
N SER A 604 -9.41 5.99 7.43
CA SER A 604 -8.14 6.69 7.19
C SER A 604 -7.42 7.07 8.49
N HIS A 605 -8.14 7.64 9.47
CA HIS A 605 -7.56 8.25 10.68
C HIS A 605 -7.24 7.28 11.83
N GLY A 606 -7.69 6.02 11.74
CA GLY A 606 -7.55 5.02 12.79
C GLY A 606 -8.77 4.95 13.74
N PRO A 607 -8.83 3.92 14.61
CA PRO A 607 -9.93 3.73 15.57
C PRO A 607 -9.73 4.56 16.86
N VAL A 608 -10.62 4.35 17.84
CA VAL A 608 -10.49 4.92 19.19
C VAL A 608 -9.34 4.23 19.95
N ASP A 609 -8.13 4.75 19.75
CA ASP A 609 -6.92 4.29 20.45
C ASP A 609 -6.82 4.82 21.89
N HIS A 610 -5.81 4.37 22.65
CA HIS A 610 -5.55 4.80 24.02
C HIS A 610 -5.29 6.31 24.23
N LYS A 611 -5.05 7.09 23.17
CA LYS A 611 -4.93 8.55 23.20
C LYS A 611 -6.28 9.19 22.85
N ARG A 612 -6.92 8.72 21.78
CA ARG A 612 -8.24 9.17 21.31
C ARG A 612 -9.35 8.94 22.33
N TYR A 613 -9.32 7.82 23.06
CA TYR A 613 -10.20 7.53 24.18
C TYR A 613 -10.12 8.60 25.28
N ARG A 614 -8.90 9.05 25.62
CA ARG A 614 -8.69 10.14 26.60
C ARG A 614 -9.14 11.49 26.06
N GLU A 615 -8.78 11.84 24.82
CA GLU A 615 -9.25 13.09 24.18
C GLU A 615 -10.78 13.19 24.17
N LEU A 616 -11.47 12.11 23.79
CA LEU A 616 -12.93 12.07 23.78
C LEU A 616 -13.52 12.05 25.20
N SER A 617 -12.90 11.35 26.14
CA SER A 617 -13.32 11.37 27.56
C SER A 617 -13.18 12.76 28.19
N GLU A 618 -12.10 13.48 27.91
CA GLU A 618 -11.86 14.85 28.36
C GLU A 618 -12.83 15.84 27.68
N LEU A 619 -13.08 15.69 26.37
CA LEU A 619 -14.02 16.53 25.62
C LEU A 619 -15.49 16.34 26.08
N PHE A 620 -15.87 15.14 26.47
CA PHE A 620 -17.23 14.81 26.92
C PHE A 620 -17.37 14.70 28.46
N GLN A 621 -16.37 15.13 29.25
CA GLN A 621 -16.33 14.95 30.71
C GLN A 621 -17.51 15.61 31.47
N GLY A 622 -18.13 16.65 30.90
CA GLY A 622 -19.31 17.33 31.47
C GLY A 622 -20.63 16.59 31.23
N SER A 623 -20.62 15.50 30.47
CA SER A 623 -21.81 14.75 30.06
C SER A 623 -22.57 14.16 31.24
N ARG A 624 -23.88 14.40 31.25
CA ARG A 624 -24.89 13.79 32.13
C ARG A 624 -25.35 12.42 31.63
N ALA A 625 -24.97 12.05 30.40
CA ALA A 625 -25.19 10.76 29.79
C ALA A 625 -23.91 9.90 29.86
N GLY A 626 -24.06 8.60 30.09
CA GLY A 626 -22.94 7.65 30.07
C GLY A 626 -22.29 7.60 28.68
N LEU A 627 -20.97 7.55 28.62
CA LEU A 627 -20.23 7.52 27.34
C LEU A 627 -20.03 6.07 26.89
N VAL A 628 -20.26 5.82 25.60
CA VAL A 628 -19.98 4.56 24.92
C VAL A 628 -19.12 4.88 23.69
N PHE A 629 -17.95 4.29 23.58
CA PHE A 629 -16.98 4.60 22.53
C PHE A 629 -16.95 3.47 21.50
N ILE A 630 -17.28 3.77 20.25
CA ILE A 630 -17.34 2.82 19.15
C ILE A 630 -16.25 3.15 18.13
N SER A 631 -15.43 2.16 17.80
CA SER A 631 -14.64 2.20 16.57
C SER A 631 -15.43 1.51 15.46
N ALA A 632 -15.96 2.29 14.51
CA ALA A 632 -16.59 1.75 13.32
C ALA A 632 -15.52 1.49 12.25
N LEU A 633 -15.44 0.26 11.76
CA LEU A 633 -14.48 -0.17 10.74
C LEU A 633 -15.21 -0.77 9.53
N PRO A 634 -14.67 -0.64 8.30
CA PRO A 634 -15.27 -1.27 7.13
C PRO A 634 -15.35 -2.80 7.23
N SER A 635 -14.42 -3.44 7.95
CA SER A 635 -14.38 -4.89 8.08
C SER A 635 -13.64 -5.40 9.32
N ARG A 636 -13.94 -6.66 9.70
CA ARG A 636 -13.12 -7.43 10.65
C ARG A 636 -11.69 -7.69 10.16
N VAL A 637 -11.41 -7.50 8.87
CA VAL A 637 -10.03 -7.54 8.32
C VAL A 637 -9.30 -6.24 8.64
N GLU A 638 -9.97 -5.10 8.57
CA GLU A 638 -9.40 -3.79 8.93
C GLU A 638 -9.11 -3.70 10.43
N LEU A 639 -10.04 -4.18 11.27
CA LEU A 639 -9.87 -4.35 12.72
C LEU A 639 -8.53 -5.01 13.09
N ARG A 640 -8.12 -6.08 12.39
CA ARG A 640 -6.88 -6.82 12.70
C ARG A 640 -5.62 -5.97 12.68
N LYS A 641 -5.60 -4.86 11.93
CA LYS A 641 -4.45 -3.93 11.87
C LYS A 641 -4.27 -3.15 13.17
N TYR A 642 -5.36 -2.93 13.91
CA TYR A 642 -5.44 -2.03 15.05
C TYR A 642 -5.76 -2.74 16.39
N LEU A 643 -5.86 -4.07 16.42
CA LEU A 643 -6.18 -4.87 17.62
C LEU A 643 -5.30 -4.58 18.86
N LYS A 644 -4.09 -4.05 18.65
CA LYS A 644 -3.10 -3.68 19.67
C LYS A 644 -3.20 -2.21 20.11
N ASP A 645 -3.91 -1.38 19.35
CA ASP A 645 -3.95 0.08 19.46
C ASP A 645 -5.29 0.56 20.04
N ILE A 646 -6.38 -0.16 19.74
CA ILE A 646 -7.74 0.05 20.26
C ILE A 646 -7.73 0.07 21.80
N ALA A 647 -8.41 1.05 22.38
CA ALA A 647 -8.49 1.18 23.83
C ALA A 647 -9.37 0.10 24.48
N TRP A 648 -8.91 -0.41 25.63
CA TRP A 648 -9.79 -1.06 26.61
C TRP A 648 -10.92 -0.10 27.04
N GLU A 649 -12.04 -0.66 27.47
CA GLU A 649 -13.30 0.06 27.79
C GLU A 649 -13.98 0.68 26.56
N THR A 650 -13.63 0.22 25.35
CA THR A 650 -14.30 0.59 24.09
C THR A 650 -14.87 -0.62 23.36
N ASP A 651 -15.77 -0.36 22.41
CA ASP A 651 -16.36 -1.38 21.56
C ASP A 651 -15.99 -1.16 20.08
N VAL A 652 -16.05 -2.24 19.30
CA VAL A 652 -15.74 -2.23 17.87
C VAL A 652 -16.90 -2.80 17.08
N TRP A 653 -17.35 -2.04 16.09
CA TRP A 653 -18.31 -2.49 15.08
C TRP A 653 -17.63 -2.63 13.71
N CYS A 654 -18.10 -3.58 12.90
CA CYS A 654 -17.55 -3.85 11.57
C CYS A 654 -18.68 -3.96 10.54
N ALA A 655 -18.65 -3.11 9.51
CA ALA A 655 -19.70 -3.06 8.50
C ALA A 655 -19.82 -4.35 7.67
N ASP A 656 -18.77 -5.17 7.58
CA ASP A 656 -18.81 -6.51 6.97
C ASP A 656 -19.53 -7.58 7.83
N ASN A 657 -19.82 -7.29 9.09
CA ASN A 657 -20.52 -8.16 10.04
C ASN A 657 -21.49 -7.32 10.90
N PRO A 658 -22.46 -6.61 10.29
CA PRO A 658 -23.16 -5.49 10.93
C PRO A 658 -24.04 -5.89 12.12
N THR A 659 -24.35 -7.18 12.25
CA THR A 659 -25.10 -7.81 13.35
C THR A 659 -24.27 -8.14 14.60
N HIS A 660 -22.96 -7.86 14.59
CA HIS A 660 -22.07 -8.16 15.72
C HIS A 660 -21.30 -6.92 16.21
N LEU A 661 -21.17 -6.83 17.54
CA LEU A 661 -20.34 -5.86 18.26
C LEU A 661 -19.25 -6.61 19.04
N ILE A 662 -18.05 -6.04 19.14
CA ILE A 662 -16.90 -6.66 19.80
C ILE A 662 -16.45 -5.76 20.96
N HIS A 663 -16.56 -6.26 22.19
CA HIS A 663 -16.27 -5.49 23.40
C HIS A 663 -14.81 -5.67 23.84
N PHE A 664 -14.02 -4.58 23.90
CA PHE A 664 -12.65 -4.59 24.43
C PHE A 664 -12.68 -4.35 25.93
N ASN A 665 -13.17 -5.36 26.66
CA ASN A 665 -13.52 -5.27 28.08
C ASN A 665 -13.03 -6.50 28.88
N GLY A 666 -13.03 -6.36 30.22
CA GLY A 666 -12.54 -7.38 31.15
C GLY A 666 -13.51 -8.53 31.44
N GLU A 667 -13.08 -9.42 32.35
CA GLU A 667 -13.67 -10.73 32.66
C GLU A 667 -15.17 -10.73 33.03
N ARG A 668 -15.74 -9.57 33.40
CA ARG A 668 -17.15 -9.38 33.79
C ARG A 668 -18.17 -9.88 32.75
N PHE A 669 -17.78 -9.98 31.48
CA PHE A 669 -18.64 -10.41 30.38
C PHE A 669 -18.49 -11.89 30.00
N LEU A 670 -17.68 -12.66 30.74
CA LEU A 670 -17.50 -14.09 30.48
C LEU A 670 -18.72 -14.90 30.95
N GLY A 671 -19.37 -15.59 30.00
CA GLY A 671 -20.47 -16.52 30.24
C GLY A 671 -20.78 -17.37 29.01
N PRO A 672 -21.57 -18.45 29.14
CA PRO A 672 -22.00 -19.25 28.01
C PRO A 672 -23.01 -18.47 27.16
N TYR A 673 -22.75 -18.40 25.85
CA TYR A 673 -23.75 -18.07 24.84
C TYR A 673 -24.45 -19.37 24.43
N ASN A 674 -25.79 -19.37 24.42
CA ASN A 674 -26.65 -20.50 24.02
C ASN A 674 -27.28 -20.23 22.66
#